data_AF-A0AAF0F1Y9-F1
#
_entry.id   AF-A0AAF0F1Y9-F1
#
_cell.length_a   1.000
_cell.length_b   1.000
_cell.length_c   1.000
_cell.angle_alpha   90.00
_cell.angle_beta   90.00
_cell.angle_gamma   90.00
#
_symmetry.space_group_name_H-M   'P 1'
#
loop_
_entity.id
_entity.type
_entity.pdbx_description
1 polymer ?
#
loop_
_entity_poly.entity_id
_entity_poly.type
_entity_poly.pdbx_seq_one_letter_code
_entity_poly.pdbx_strand_id
1 'polypeptide(L)'
;MEGATRGKAGGTPSEASMYTEHHEEVEESSPLPGESMQKPWRVRLKAELSRFMFHMPPSWFILNMGTGITAILLHEMPYPAHWLRILSYIVFLFDVIVFVLIIMATVIRYTRWPILIRLLLRHPVQSMFLGTFSIGLSNIVNLCVLVLAPLTRHGFTVFTWVLWWINVAVALSLIIGMPVLQFTRQEQSLVDVSGALIIPVISCVVVAGAGANLAAILHTEHAKLTVIVCYILWGGGFMMSFICTVLLYARLSFYKVPDRSLLITIFMPLGLCGMGSYTLLRLSSVIYNLSHSTGQALVAVSEMSGENARLMALIVYSGTIPVALCIWGLGLVWLCISLSLLIDVWIVSRIPFSLGWWGLTFPLGTFSAAAGLFAKEFNSEAFRVVGTALAVIEILIWVLLVSLTAYRVVMGRIVVAPSLTDRITLHFLPNWFVMTMGTGITAVLFHEMPYSAQWLRIISYIVFGLNVVLFLLFTVISIVRYVRWPSLLFLLLRHPVQSMFLGAFSMGFSTLINMCVLAIAPHTNYHFTLFVWALWWINSAMAVAMCISLPVLQFTRHTESIMNVSGAMFMPVVTTIVAAASGGKVASLLPPNHAKLTITICYIMWGSGFAMAISCMAMFYMRLVLHKVPQAGVLITVFMPVGICGQGSYALLVFSSVLRDLSLKTGQTLVGASEVSPDEARQMALAIYAITIPFCLAMWGFGLVWLFISLSLLADMWLVSPLPFNLGWWGITFPLGTFCTSTAQLANEYNSEAFRVIGTVLSVAEILIWFVLTIITFYRALRGDIFLAPGLEQFGGIPPTKAPMHRQYKYQPRAPKQSHVEEGNNTTTTDPPRPP
;
A
#
# COMPACT_ATOMS: atom_id res chain seq x y z
N MET A 1 51.57 -57.24 -48.10
CA MET A 1 50.10 -57.13 -48.22
C MET A 1 49.65 -55.95 -47.39
N GLU A 2 49.98 -54.71 -47.75
CA GLU A 2 49.69 -53.95 -48.99
C GLU A 2 48.25 -53.42 -49.02
N GLY A 3 48.01 -52.15 -49.39
CA GLY A 3 48.98 -51.15 -49.87
C GLY A 3 48.52 -49.70 -49.74
N ALA A 4 49.36 -48.80 -50.27
CA ALA A 4 49.11 -47.36 -50.36
C ALA A 4 48.21 -47.04 -51.59
N THR A 5 47.73 -45.82 -51.87
CA THR A 5 48.34 -44.49 -51.62
C THR A 5 47.32 -43.33 -51.67
N ARG A 6 47.57 -42.31 -50.84
CA ARG A 6 47.35 -40.84 -51.07
C ARG A 6 45.96 -40.31 -51.51
N GLY A 7 45.37 -39.50 -50.64
CA GLY A 7 44.43 -38.42 -50.98
C GLY A 7 44.51 -37.27 -49.95
N LYS A 8 44.79 -36.04 -50.38
CA LYS A 8 44.83 -34.82 -49.54
C LYS A 8 43.42 -34.27 -49.32
N ALA A 9 43.08 -33.56 -48.24
CA ALA A 9 43.71 -33.43 -46.92
C ALA A 9 42.63 -32.89 -45.95
N GLY A 10 42.61 -33.37 -44.71
CA GLY A 10 41.61 -32.97 -43.71
C GLY A 10 42.07 -33.35 -42.31
N GLY A 11 42.87 -32.50 -41.69
CA GLY A 11 43.29 -32.64 -40.30
C GLY A 11 42.88 -31.41 -39.52
N THR A 12 42.10 -31.61 -38.46
CA THR A 12 41.84 -30.62 -37.40
C THR A 12 42.95 -30.71 -36.35
N PRO A 13 43.84 -29.71 -36.23
CA PRO A 13 44.64 -29.54 -35.03
C PRO A 13 43.74 -29.13 -33.86
N SER A 14 44.21 -29.34 -32.65
CA SER A 14 43.58 -28.80 -31.44
C SER A 14 43.62 -27.27 -31.45
N GLU A 15 42.49 -26.62 -31.15
CA GLU A 15 42.42 -25.16 -30.95
C GLU A 15 43.03 -24.75 -29.60
N ALA A 16 44.35 -24.93 -29.50
CA ALA A 16 45.19 -24.51 -28.39
C ALA A 16 46.28 -23.51 -28.86
N SER A 17 45.95 -22.71 -29.88
CA SER A 17 46.85 -21.70 -30.46
C SER A 17 46.09 -20.54 -31.12
N MET A 18 45.23 -19.85 -30.37
CA MET A 18 44.72 -18.52 -30.69
C MET A 18 44.59 -17.72 -29.38
N TYR A 19 44.59 -16.39 -29.45
CA TYR A 19 44.70 -15.47 -28.30
C TYR A 19 46.07 -15.44 -27.59
N THR A 20 47.17 -15.47 -28.36
CA THR A 20 48.27 -14.55 -28.04
C THR A 20 47.82 -13.14 -28.41
N GLU A 21 47.47 -12.32 -27.42
CA GLU A 21 47.15 -10.91 -27.64
C GLU A 21 48.40 -10.16 -28.09
N HIS A 22 48.44 -9.77 -29.37
CA HIS A 22 49.33 -8.70 -29.80
C HIS A 22 48.81 -7.39 -29.20
N HIS A 23 49.55 -6.84 -28.24
CA HIS A 23 49.49 -5.42 -27.91
C HIS A 23 50.07 -4.61 -29.07
N GLU A 24 49.34 -4.53 -30.19
CA GLU A 24 49.46 -3.37 -31.07
C GLU A 24 48.77 -2.20 -30.38
N GLU A 25 49.57 -1.21 -29.97
CA GLU A 25 49.06 0.08 -29.51
C GLU A 25 48.42 0.80 -30.70
N VAL A 26 47.11 0.59 -30.89
CA VAL A 26 46.29 1.52 -31.67
C VAL A 26 46.26 2.81 -30.88
N GLU A 27 47.20 3.72 -31.20
CA GLU A 27 47.13 5.11 -30.79
C GLU A 27 45.81 5.71 -31.29
N GLU A 28 44.77 5.69 -30.44
CA GLU A 28 43.57 6.50 -30.65
C GLU A 28 43.96 7.96 -30.45
N SER A 29 44.60 8.53 -31.47
CA SER A 29 45.28 9.81 -31.45
C SER A 29 44.38 10.90 -30.89
N SER A 30 44.62 11.26 -29.62
CA SER A 30 43.84 12.30 -28.95
C SER A 30 44.01 13.59 -29.74
N PRO A 31 42.94 14.20 -30.28
CA PRO A 31 43.07 15.41 -31.07
C PRO A 31 43.68 16.49 -30.20
N LEU A 32 44.80 17.06 -30.65
CA LEU A 32 45.55 18.09 -29.93
C LEU A 32 44.60 19.20 -29.43
N PRO A 33 44.86 19.80 -28.24
CA PRO A 33 44.00 20.81 -27.63
C PRO A 33 44.04 22.14 -28.41
N GLY A 34 43.40 22.12 -29.59
CA GLY A 34 43.33 23.19 -30.59
C GLY A 34 42.41 22.84 -31.77
N GLU A 35 42.44 21.60 -32.27
CA GLU A 35 41.68 21.22 -33.48
C GLU A 35 40.14 21.15 -33.29
N SER A 36 39.66 21.18 -32.05
CA SER A 36 38.22 21.19 -31.77
C SER A 36 37.49 22.48 -32.20
N MET A 37 38.22 23.53 -32.60
CA MET A 37 37.65 24.85 -32.95
C MET A 37 37.22 25.02 -34.41
N GLN A 38 37.51 24.10 -35.34
CA GLN A 38 37.17 24.29 -36.77
C GLN A 38 36.03 23.42 -37.33
N LYS A 39 35.39 22.55 -36.53
CA LYS A 39 34.19 21.82 -36.98
C LYS A 39 32.97 22.78 -36.97
N PRO A 40 32.25 22.98 -38.09
CA PRO A 40 31.11 23.90 -38.14
C PRO A 40 30.08 23.59 -37.06
N TRP A 41 29.39 24.62 -36.52
CA TRP A 41 28.45 24.46 -35.41
C TRP A 41 27.39 23.37 -35.66
N ARG A 42 26.95 23.22 -36.93
CA ARG A 42 26.03 22.17 -37.38
C ARG A 42 26.59 20.75 -37.17
N VAL A 43 27.89 20.54 -37.37
CA VAL A 43 28.57 19.25 -37.18
C VAL A 43 28.72 18.95 -35.68
N ARG A 44 29.13 19.93 -34.88
CA ARG A 44 29.22 19.79 -33.42
C ARG A 44 27.85 19.50 -32.80
N LEU A 45 26.82 20.26 -33.20
CA LEU A 45 25.43 20.04 -32.77
C LEU A 45 24.92 18.65 -33.20
N LYS A 46 25.19 18.21 -34.44
CA LYS A 46 24.81 16.86 -34.91
C LYS A 46 25.49 15.75 -34.10
N ALA A 47 26.75 15.94 -33.70
CA ALA A 47 27.48 14.99 -32.86
C ALA A 47 26.90 14.93 -31.44
N GLU A 48 26.67 16.07 -30.79
CA GLU A 48 26.10 16.11 -29.43
C GLU A 48 24.65 15.66 -29.38
N LEU A 49 23.81 15.98 -30.38
CA LEU A 49 22.47 15.41 -30.50
C LEU A 49 22.53 13.88 -30.68
N SER A 50 23.47 13.37 -31.49
CA SER A 50 23.63 11.91 -31.66
C SER A 50 24.08 11.22 -30.36
N ARG A 51 24.97 11.85 -29.58
CA ARG A 51 25.39 11.38 -28.24
C ARG A 51 24.22 11.38 -27.27
N PHE A 52 23.48 12.50 -27.18
CA PHE A 52 22.29 12.64 -26.34
C PHE A 52 21.26 11.54 -26.64
N MET A 53 20.90 11.37 -27.91
CA MET A 53 19.92 10.37 -28.35
C MET A 53 20.38 8.93 -28.10
N PHE A 54 21.68 8.63 -28.25
CA PHE A 54 22.24 7.32 -27.89
C PHE A 54 22.06 7.03 -26.39
N HIS A 55 22.29 8.03 -25.53
CA HIS A 55 22.18 7.93 -24.08
C HIS A 55 20.80 8.29 -23.48
N MET A 56 19.73 8.28 -24.27
CA MET A 56 18.37 8.67 -23.83
C MET A 56 17.50 7.46 -23.41
N PRO A 57 17.42 7.09 -22.10
CA PRO A 57 16.56 6.00 -21.62
C PRO A 57 15.04 6.35 -21.67
N PRO A 58 14.14 5.36 -21.62
CA PRO A 58 12.69 5.61 -21.56
C PRO A 58 12.24 6.48 -20.38
N SER A 59 13.03 6.54 -19.30
CA SER A 59 12.76 7.40 -18.14
C SER A 59 12.74 8.91 -18.46
N TRP A 60 13.07 9.34 -19.68
CA TRP A 60 12.78 10.71 -20.12
C TRP A 60 11.28 11.02 -20.24
N PHE A 61 10.42 10.03 -20.52
CA PHE A 61 8.97 10.21 -20.51
C PHE A 61 8.41 10.54 -19.11
N ILE A 62 9.17 10.36 -18.03
CA ILE A 62 8.80 10.84 -16.68
C ILE A 62 8.58 12.37 -16.68
N LEU A 63 9.32 13.13 -17.49
CA LEU A 63 9.19 14.59 -17.60
C LEU A 63 7.80 15.01 -18.11
N ASN A 64 7.31 14.33 -19.15
CA ASN A 64 5.98 14.56 -19.72
C ASN A 64 4.88 13.97 -18.80
N MET A 65 5.08 12.76 -18.29
CA MET A 65 4.20 12.16 -17.28
C MET A 65 3.96 13.09 -16.06
N GLY A 66 5.01 13.77 -15.60
CA GLY A 66 4.91 14.77 -14.54
C GLY A 66 4.24 16.06 -14.99
N THR A 67 4.69 16.65 -16.10
CA THR A 67 4.19 17.95 -16.58
C THR A 67 2.71 17.90 -16.97
N GLY A 68 2.27 16.80 -17.58
CA GLY A 68 0.86 16.58 -17.90
C GLY A 68 -0.06 16.49 -16.68
N ILE A 69 0.37 15.91 -15.54
CA ILE A 69 -0.48 15.88 -14.34
C ILE A 69 -0.56 17.28 -13.68
N THR A 70 0.53 18.05 -13.68
CA THR A 70 0.54 19.43 -13.20
C THR A 70 -0.44 20.30 -14.01
N ALA A 71 -0.47 20.13 -15.34
CA ALA A 71 -1.43 20.83 -16.21
C ALA A 71 -2.90 20.46 -15.92
N ILE A 72 -3.20 19.18 -15.62
CA ILE A 72 -4.54 18.73 -15.24
C ILE A 72 -4.96 19.37 -13.91
N LEU A 73 -4.09 19.34 -12.90
CA LEU A 73 -4.36 19.94 -11.59
C LEU A 73 -4.61 21.45 -11.69
N LEU A 74 -3.81 22.17 -12.46
CA LEU A 74 -4.02 23.60 -12.74
C LEU A 74 -5.38 23.90 -13.40
N HIS A 75 -5.93 22.96 -14.18
CA HIS A 75 -7.26 23.11 -14.77
C HIS A 75 -8.38 22.85 -13.75
N GLU A 76 -8.23 21.81 -12.94
CA GLU A 76 -9.27 21.24 -12.06
C GLU A 76 -9.17 21.66 -10.59
N MET A 77 -8.35 22.68 -10.26
CA MET A 77 -8.14 23.17 -8.89
C MET A 77 -9.46 23.33 -8.09
N PRO A 78 -9.57 22.75 -6.88
CA PRO A 78 -10.80 22.80 -6.07
C PRO A 78 -11.30 24.21 -5.71
N TYR A 79 -10.41 25.20 -5.75
CA TYR A 79 -10.72 26.63 -5.79
C TYR A 79 -10.31 27.18 -7.17
N PRO A 80 -11.23 27.21 -8.16
CA PRO A 80 -10.88 27.57 -9.53
C PRO A 80 -10.64 29.08 -9.67
N ALA A 81 -9.57 29.45 -10.38
CA ALA A 81 -9.31 30.83 -10.79
C ALA A 81 -8.95 30.90 -12.28
N HIS A 82 -9.31 31.99 -12.96
CA HIS A 82 -9.11 32.12 -14.40
C HIS A 82 -7.64 32.02 -14.83
N TRP A 83 -6.73 32.59 -14.04
CA TRP A 83 -5.28 32.56 -14.30
C TRP A 83 -4.69 31.14 -14.18
N LEU A 84 -5.23 30.27 -13.32
CA LEU A 84 -4.81 28.87 -13.21
C LEU A 84 -5.13 28.09 -14.49
N ARG A 85 -6.28 28.35 -15.12
CA ARG A 85 -6.64 27.75 -16.41
C ARG A 85 -5.76 28.23 -17.56
N ILE A 86 -5.39 29.52 -17.59
CA ILE A 86 -4.41 30.04 -18.55
C ILE A 86 -3.06 29.33 -18.37
N LEU A 87 -2.59 29.17 -17.13
CA LEU A 87 -1.34 28.47 -16.84
C LEU A 87 -1.41 26.98 -17.24
N SER A 88 -2.55 26.31 -17.00
CA SER A 88 -2.81 24.94 -17.48
C SER A 88 -2.64 24.83 -18.99
N TYR A 89 -3.18 25.76 -19.79
CA TYR A 89 -3.02 25.74 -21.25
C TYR A 89 -1.56 25.90 -21.70
N ILE A 90 -0.79 26.76 -21.01
CA ILE A 90 0.65 26.96 -21.29
C ILE A 90 1.45 25.69 -20.97
N VAL A 91 1.20 25.09 -19.80
CA VAL A 91 1.89 23.85 -19.37
C VAL A 91 1.48 22.66 -20.25
N PHE A 92 0.21 22.57 -20.69
CA PHE A 92 -0.25 21.56 -21.66
C PHE A 92 0.43 21.68 -23.02
N LEU A 93 0.55 22.90 -23.59
CA LEU A 93 1.26 23.11 -24.85
C LEU A 93 2.74 22.71 -24.74
N PHE A 94 3.40 23.09 -23.64
CA PHE A 94 4.76 22.67 -23.33
C PHE A 94 4.88 21.14 -23.20
N ASP A 95 3.93 20.48 -22.52
CA ASP A 95 3.90 19.03 -22.36
C ASP A 95 3.79 18.27 -23.69
N VAL A 96 2.91 18.72 -24.58
CA VAL A 96 2.75 18.15 -25.94
C VAL A 96 4.03 18.31 -26.76
N ILE A 97 4.69 19.49 -26.70
CA ILE A 97 5.97 19.73 -27.38
C ILE A 97 7.05 18.78 -26.84
N VAL A 98 7.16 18.66 -25.51
CA VAL A 98 8.12 17.76 -24.85
C VAL A 98 7.86 16.29 -25.23
N PHE A 99 6.60 15.84 -25.22
CA PHE A 99 6.21 14.49 -25.60
C PHE A 99 6.60 14.16 -27.05
N VAL A 100 6.28 15.05 -28.01
CA VAL A 100 6.62 14.86 -29.42
C VAL A 100 8.14 14.85 -29.65
N LEU A 101 8.90 15.72 -28.98
CA LEU A 101 10.37 15.70 -29.03
C LEU A 101 10.96 14.40 -28.48
N ILE A 102 10.46 13.90 -27.34
CA ILE A 102 10.92 12.64 -26.73
C ILE A 102 10.55 11.44 -27.63
N ILE A 103 9.37 11.42 -28.24
CA ILE A 103 8.98 10.39 -29.23
C ILE A 103 9.93 10.39 -30.42
N MET A 104 10.15 11.54 -31.06
CA MET A 104 11.03 11.62 -32.23
C MET A 104 12.45 11.15 -31.90
N ALA A 105 12.99 11.58 -30.76
CA ALA A 105 14.30 11.11 -30.30
C ALA A 105 14.32 9.59 -30.06
N THR A 106 13.27 9.03 -29.44
CA THR A 106 13.12 7.59 -29.17
C THR A 106 13.00 6.76 -30.45
N VAL A 107 12.20 7.21 -31.43
CA VAL A 107 12.05 6.54 -32.73
C VAL A 107 13.38 6.53 -33.48
N ILE A 108 14.07 7.67 -33.58
CA ILE A 108 15.37 7.76 -34.28
C ILE A 108 16.45 6.94 -33.55
N ARG A 109 16.40 6.84 -32.22
CA ARG A 109 17.31 6.00 -31.42
C ARG A 109 17.19 4.52 -31.82
N TYR A 110 15.97 3.99 -31.94
CA TYR A 110 15.78 2.57 -32.27
C TYR A 110 15.86 2.26 -33.77
N THR A 111 15.59 3.21 -34.67
CA THR A 111 15.84 2.99 -36.11
C THR A 111 17.33 3.04 -36.46
N ARG A 112 18.15 3.84 -35.76
CA ARG A 112 19.61 3.86 -35.97
C ARG A 112 20.36 2.76 -35.21
N TRP A 113 19.91 2.39 -34.02
CA TRP A 113 20.56 1.37 -33.19
C TRP A 113 19.55 0.31 -32.74
N PRO A 114 19.04 -0.54 -33.65
CA PRO A 114 17.98 -1.52 -33.35
C PRO A 114 18.38 -2.56 -32.30
N ILE A 115 19.67 -2.77 -32.03
CA ILE A 115 20.13 -3.62 -30.93
C ILE A 115 19.73 -3.07 -29.54
N LEU A 116 19.62 -1.73 -29.39
CA LEU A 116 19.29 -1.09 -28.12
C LEU A 116 17.90 -1.47 -27.60
N ILE A 117 16.92 -1.76 -28.47
CA ILE A 117 15.59 -2.18 -28.02
C ILE A 117 15.64 -3.59 -27.39
N ARG A 118 16.48 -4.50 -27.92
CA ARG A 118 16.67 -5.84 -27.36
C ARG A 118 17.41 -5.79 -26.02
N LEU A 119 18.38 -4.90 -25.88
CA LEU A 119 19.10 -4.66 -24.63
C LEU A 119 18.19 -4.02 -23.57
N LEU A 120 17.38 -3.03 -23.96
CA LEU A 120 16.39 -2.41 -23.08
C LEU A 120 15.36 -3.42 -22.55
N LEU A 121 14.75 -4.23 -23.42
CA LEU A 121 13.73 -5.21 -23.02
C LEU A 121 14.28 -6.34 -22.13
N ARG A 122 15.59 -6.60 -22.16
CA ARG A 122 16.28 -7.50 -21.22
C ARG A 122 16.71 -6.81 -19.91
N HIS A 123 16.76 -5.48 -19.85
CA HIS A 123 17.23 -4.77 -18.66
C HIS A 123 16.12 -4.68 -17.60
N PRO A 124 16.26 -5.31 -16.41
CA PRO A 124 15.16 -5.49 -15.46
C PRO A 124 14.58 -4.20 -14.89
N VAL A 125 15.40 -3.16 -14.67
CA VAL A 125 14.91 -1.85 -14.22
C VAL A 125 14.48 -0.94 -15.37
N GLN A 126 15.30 -0.81 -16.44
CA GLN A 126 15.03 0.17 -17.50
C GLN A 126 13.81 -0.16 -18.36
N SER A 127 13.48 -1.45 -18.59
CA SER A 127 12.30 -1.81 -19.38
C SER A 127 10.99 -1.33 -18.73
N MET A 128 10.94 -1.29 -17.39
CA MET A 128 9.73 -0.91 -16.64
C MET A 128 9.32 0.55 -16.89
N PHE A 129 10.29 1.43 -17.17
CA PHE A 129 10.03 2.82 -17.52
C PHE A 129 9.33 3.00 -18.87
N LEU A 130 9.20 1.97 -19.71
CA LEU A 130 8.35 2.01 -20.91
C LEU A 130 6.87 2.31 -20.57
N GLY A 131 6.42 1.99 -19.35
CA GLY A 131 5.08 2.39 -18.89
C GLY A 131 4.85 3.90 -18.86
N THR A 132 5.90 4.71 -18.66
CA THR A 132 5.77 6.17 -18.55
C THR A 132 5.34 6.85 -19.85
N PHE A 133 5.60 6.23 -21.01
CA PHE A 133 5.04 6.68 -22.30
C PHE A 133 3.51 6.60 -22.30
N SER A 134 2.94 5.49 -21.85
CA SER A 134 1.48 5.27 -21.84
C SER A 134 0.79 6.17 -20.82
N ILE A 135 1.40 6.36 -19.65
CA ILE A 135 0.91 7.29 -18.61
C ILE A 135 0.95 8.74 -19.13
N GLY A 136 2.05 9.16 -19.76
CA GLY A 136 2.19 10.48 -20.37
C GLY A 136 1.16 10.75 -21.46
N LEU A 137 0.92 9.77 -22.35
CA LEU A 137 -0.14 9.82 -23.35
C LEU A 137 -1.54 9.89 -22.72
N SER A 138 -1.78 9.25 -21.55
CA SER A 138 -3.05 9.37 -20.83
C SER A 138 -3.29 10.79 -20.31
N ASN A 139 -2.24 11.50 -19.89
CA ASN A 139 -2.37 12.89 -19.45
C ASN A 139 -2.68 13.83 -20.62
N ILE A 140 -2.06 13.62 -21.78
CA ILE A 140 -2.40 14.36 -23.01
C ILE A 140 -3.84 14.07 -23.44
N VAL A 141 -4.30 12.81 -23.42
CA VAL A 141 -5.71 12.46 -23.69
C VAL A 141 -6.66 13.17 -22.72
N ASN A 142 -6.36 13.21 -21.42
CA ASN A 142 -7.13 13.96 -20.43
C ASN A 142 -7.19 15.46 -20.74
N LEU A 143 -6.08 16.08 -21.12
CA LEU A 143 -6.03 17.50 -21.45
C LEU A 143 -6.75 17.81 -22.78
N CYS A 144 -6.75 16.89 -23.74
CA CYS A 144 -7.61 17.00 -24.92
C CYS A 144 -9.10 16.97 -24.56
N VAL A 145 -9.53 16.14 -23.61
CA VAL A 145 -10.91 16.14 -23.08
C VAL A 145 -11.25 17.45 -22.36
N LEU A 146 -10.36 17.95 -21.50
CA LEU A 146 -10.62 19.15 -20.70
C LEU A 146 -10.52 20.47 -21.49
N VAL A 147 -9.65 20.53 -22.51
CA VAL A 147 -9.28 21.78 -23.20
C VAL A 147 -9.78 21.84 -24.64
N LEU A 148 -9.71 20.74 -25.41
CA LEU A 148 -9.95 20.77 -26.87
C LEU A 148 -11.36 20.33 -27.27
N ALA A 149 -11.93 19.32 -26.60
CA ALA A 149 -13.30 18.87 -26.86
C ALA A 149 -14.39 19.95 -26.63
N PRO A 150 -14.25 20.88 -25.66
CA PRO A 150 -15.18 22.01 -25.53
C PRO A 150 -15.11 23.00 -26.71
N LEU A 151 -13.99 23.06 -27.44
CA LEU A 151 -13.78 24.02 -28.54
C LEU A 151 -14.43 23.56 -29.85
N THR A 152 -14.38 22.26 -30.18
CA THR A 152 -15.23 21.68 -31.25
C THR A 152 -15.77 20.31 -30.84
N ARG A 153 -17.11 20.18 -30.78
CA ARG A 153 -17.79 19.06 -30.09
C ARG A 153 -17.55 17.67 -30.66
N HIS A 154 -17.30 17.54 -31.97
CA HIS A 154 -17.11 16.23 -32.62
C HIS A 154 -15.66 15.95 -33.02
N GLY A 155 -14.98 16.89 -33.69
CA GLY A 155 -13.66 16.65 -34.29
C GLY A 155 -12.59 16.25 -33.27
N PHE A 156 -12.38 17.08 -32.23
CA PHE A 156 -11.42 16.76 -31.19
C PHE A 156 -11.86 15.58 -30.32
N THR A 157 -13.16 15.36 -30.13
CA THR A 157 -13.70 14.22 -29.36
C THR A 157 -13.34 12.88 -30.04
N VAL A 158 -13.57 12.75 -31.35
CA VAL A 158 -13.22 11.54 -32.11
C VAL A 158 -11.70 11.35 -32.18
N PHE A 159 -10.93 12.42 -32.43
CA PHE A 159 -9.46 12.37 -32.39
C PHE A 159 -8.93 11.87 -31.05
N THR A 160 -9.49 12.36 -29.94
CA THR A 160 -9.09 11.97 -28.58
C THR A 160 -9.45 10.51 -28.27
N TRP A 161 -10.57 10.01 -28.81
CA TRP A 161 -10.98 8.61 -28.71
C TRP A 161 -10.06 7.67 -29.51
N VAL A 162 -9.61 8.08 -30.71
CA VAL A 162 -8.60 7.32 -31.47
C VAL A 162 -7.25 7.30 -30.75
N LEU A 163 -6.79 8.43 -30.20
CA LEU A 163 -5.57 8.48 -29.37
C LEU A 163 -5.69 7.59 -28.13
N TRP A 164 -6.86 7.58 -27.48
CA TRP A 164 -7.12 6.73 -26.32
C TRP A 164 -7.02 5.24 -26.70
N TRP A 165 -7.65 4.79 -27.79
CA TRP A 165 -7.54 3.40 -28.25
C TRP A 165 -6.11 2.97 -28.60
N ILE A 166 -5.31 3.84 -29.20
CA ILE A 166 -3.87 3.60 -29.42
C ILE A 166 -3.17 3.36 -28.07
N ASN A 167 -3.49 4.16 -27.06
CA ASN A 167 -2.93 4.01 -25.71
C ASN A 167 -3.42 2.74 -24.99
N VAL A 168 -4.69 2.33 -25.19
CA VAL A 168 -5.22 1.04 -24.71
C VAL A 168 -4.40 -0.13 -25.24
N ALA A 169 -4.13 -0.17 -26.54
CA ALA A 169 -3.31 -1.22 -27.15
C ALA A 169 -1.88 -1.25 -26.58
N VAL A 170 -1.26 -0.08 -26.39
CA VAL A 170 0.07 0.01 -25.77
C VAL A 170 0.06 -0.45 -24.31
N ALA A 171 -0.90 -0.02 -23.50
CA ALA A 171 -1.00 -0.43 -22.10
C ALA A 171 -1.23 -1.95 -21.95
N LEU A 172 -2.08 -2.55 -22.80
CA LEU A 172 -2.27 -4.00 -22.85
C LEU A 172 -0.98 -4.74 -23.25
N SER A 173 -0.20 -4.21 -24.20
CA SER A 173 1.11 -4.78 -24.54
C SER A 173 2.14 -4.68 -23.40
N LEU A 174 2.04 -3.68 -22.53
CA LEU A 174 2.93 -3.48 -21.39
C LEU A 174 2.58 -4.39 -20.21
N ILE A 175 1.30 -4.46 -19.82
CA ILE A 175 0.84 -5.27 -18.69
C ILE A 175 0.99 -6.78 -18.93
N ILE A 176 0.94 -7.23 -20.19
CA ILE A 176 1.21 -8.63 -20.57
C ILE A 176 2.71 -8.82 -20.87
N GLY A 177 3.30 -7.94 -21.68
CA GLY A 177 4.66 -8.12 -22.19
C GLY A 177 5.75 -7.97 -21.14
N MET A 178 5.62 -7.06 -20.17
CA MET A 178 6.65 -6.88 -19.14
C MET A 178 6.74 -8.07 -18.17
N PRO A 179 5.64 -8.61 -17.62
CA PRO A 179 5.70 -9.86 -16.83
C PRO A 179 6.23 -11.06 -17.63
N VAL A 180 5.82 -11.23 -18.89
CA VAL A 180 6.36 -12.32 -19.73
C VAL A 180 7.87 -12.17 -19.93
N LEU A 181 8.39 -10.95 -20.14
CA LEU A 181 9.82 -10.70 -20.21
C LEU A 181 10.52 -10.93 -18.86
N GLN A 182 9.92 -10.52 -17.73
CA GLN A 182 10.43 -10.80 -16.38
C GLN A 182 10.59 -12.31 -16.15
N PHE A 183 9.60 -13.12 -16.50
CA PHE A 183 9.61 -14.55 -16.24
C PHE A 183 10.46 -15.38 -17.21
N THR A 184 10.89 -14.82 -18.36
CA THR A 184 11.56 -15.60 -19.43
C THR A 184 12.87 -15.01 -19.96
N ARG A 185 13.17 -13.73 -19.72
CA ARG A 185 14.31 -13.02 -20.36
C ARG A 185 15.06 -12.04 -19.44
N GLN A 186 14.63 -11.83 -18.20
CA GLN A 186 15.26 -10.91 -17.25
C GLN A 186 15.64 -11.65 -15.97
N GLU A 187 16.91 -11.61 -15.58
CA GLU A 187 17.32 -12.04 -14.25
C GLU A 187 16.93 -10.96 -13.23
N GLN A 188 16.14 -11.32 -12.21
CA GLN A 188 15.78 -10.43 -11.10
C GLN A 188 15.88 -11.18 -9.77
N SER A 189 16.48 -10.55 -8.76
CA SER A 189 16.36 -10.99 -7.37
C SER A 189 15.39 -10.10 -6.59
N LEU A 190 14.89 -10.57 -5.46
CA LEU A 190 14.08 -9.76 -4.55
C LEU A 190 14.87 -8.57 -3.95
N VAL A 191 16.18 -8.47 -4.15
CA VAL A 191 16.99 -7.29 -3.80
C VAL A 191 16.81 -6.16 -4.81
N ASP A 192 16.83 -6.51 -6.11
CA ASP A 192 16.80 -5.57 -7.25
C ASP A 192 15.39 -4.96 -7.50
N VAL A 193 14.34 -5.56 -6.92
CA VAL A 193 12.96 -5.03 -6.99
C VAL A 193 12.90 -3.59 -6.45
N SER A 194 12.18 -2.72 -7.15
CA SER A 194 11.92 -1.33 -6.75
C SER A 194 10.52 -0.93 -7.20
N GLY A 195 10.02 0.24 -6.77
CA GLY A 195 8.70 0.71 -7.19
C GLY A 195 8.58 0.97 -8.69
N ALA A 196 9.70 0.99 -9.43
CA ALA A 196 9.70 0.96 -10.89
C ALA A 196 8.89 -0.22 -11.46
N LEU A 197 8.83 -1.36 -10.74
CA LEU A 197 8.06 -2.55 -11.11
C LEU A 197 6.57 -2.27 -11.33
N ILE A 198 6.02 -1.22 -10.69
CA ILE A 198 4.61 -0.82 -10.80
C ILE A 198 4.35 -0.01 -12.08
N ILE A 199 5.35 0.68 -12.63
CA ILE A 199 5.21 1.61 -13.76
C ILE A 199 4.57 1.03 -15.04
N PRO A 200 4.90 -0.20 -15.50
CA PRO A 200 4.29 -0.74 -16.72
C PRO A 200 2.90 -1.33 -16.51
N VAL A 201 2.51 -1.63 -15.26
CA VAL A 201 1.23 -2.28 -14.92
C VAL A 201 0.17 -1.28 -14.43
N ILE A 202 0.60 -0.17 -13.80
CA ILE A 202 -0.28 0.95 -13.43
C ILE A 202 -0.82 1.69 -14.66
N SER A 203 -0.11 1.64 -15.80
CA SER A 203 -0.49 2.35 -17.03
C SER A 203 -1.95 2.08 -17.45
N CYS A 204 -2.41 0.82 -17.35
CA CYS A 204 -3.80 0.45 -17.60
C CYS A 204 -4.80 1.19 -16.69
N VAL A 205 -4.47 1.42 -15.41
CA VAL A 205 -5.30 2.18 -14.46
C VAL A 205 -5.39 3.66 -14.84
N VAL A 206 -4.31 4.23 -15.41
CA VAL A 206 -4.27 5.62 -15.88
C VAL A 206 -5.04 5.78 -17.19
N VAL A 207 -4.88 4.84 -18.13
CA VAL A 207 -5.63 4.79 -19.39
C VAL A 207 -7.13 4.61 -19.11
N ALA A 208 -7.50 3.80 -18.13
CA ALA A 208 -8.88 3.70 -17.64
C ALA A 208 -9.40 5.02 -17.06
N GLY A 209 -8.57 5.78 -16.33
CA GLY A 209 -8.94 7.12 -15.82
C GLY A 209 -9.14 8.15 -16.93
N ALA A 210 -8.27 8.15 -17.93
CA ALA A 210 -8.44 8.99 -19.12
C ALA A 210 -9.68 8.60 -19.94
N GLY A 211 -9.96 7.31 -20.06
CA GLY A 211 -11.18 6.79 -20.70
C GLY A 211 -12.44 7.11 -19.92
N ALA A 212 -12.39 7.13 -18.58
CA ALA A 212 -13.50 7.57 -17.73
C ALA A 212 -13.85 9.05 -17.93
N ASN A 213 -12.84 9.91 -18.06
CA ASN A 213 -13.04 11.32 -18.41
C ASN A 213 -13.60 11.49 -19.83
N LEU A 214 -13.08 10.73 -20.79
CA LEU A 214 -13.56 10.76 -22.18
C LEU A 214 -14.99 10.22 -22.32
N ALA A 215 -15.37 9.18 -21.59
CA ALA A 215 -16.72 8.62 -21.61
C ALA A 215 -17.80 9.63 -21.18
N ALA A 216 -17.45 10.63 -20.38
CA ALA A 216 -18.35 11.72 -19.98
C ALA A 216 -18.74 12.67 -21.13
N ILE A 217 -18.05 12.62 -22.28
CA ILE A 217 -18.31 13.49 -23.45
C ILE A 217 -18.60 12.72 -24.75
N LEU A 218 -18.64 11.38 -24.69
CA LEU A 218 -18.93 10.52 -25.84
C LEU A 218 -20.45 10.31 -26.02
N HIS A 219 -20.87 10.00 -27.25
CA HIS A 219 -22.21 9.46 -27.51
C HIS A 219 -22.40 8.10 -26.83
N THR A 220 -23.63 7.81 -26.41
CA THR A 220 -24.02 6.68 -25.54
C THR A 220 -23.37 5.35 -25.89
N GLU A 221 -23.34 4.94 -27.16
CA GLU A 221 -22.75 3.65 -27.57
C GLU A 221 -21.21 3.61 -27.43
N HIS A 222 -20.53 4.69 -27.78
CA HIS A 222 -19.08 4.80 -27.57
C HIS A 222 -18.73 4.95 -26.08
N ALA A 223 -19.60 5.61 -25.29
CA ALA A 223 -19.46 5.73 -23.85
C ALA A 223 -19.63 4.37 -23.14
N LYS A 224 -20.67 3.58 -23.49
CA LYS A 224 -20.88 2.19 -23.02
C LYS A 224 -19.62 1.35 -23.22
N LEU A 225 -19.11 1.29 -24.46
CA LEU A 225 -17.92 0.51 -24.80
C LEU A 225 -16.67 1.00 -24.05
N THR A 226 -16.46 2.31 -23.98
CA THR A 226 -15.31 2.91 -23.29
C THR A 226 -15.36 2.59 -21.79
N VAL A 227 -16.50 2.68 -21.12
CA VAL A 227 -16.64 2.34 -19.69
C VAL A 227 -16.35 0.86 -19.41
N ILE A 228 -16.87 -0.06 -20.23
CA ILE A 228 -16.61 -1.51 -20.09
C ILE A 228 -15.10 -1.79 -20.21
N VAL A 229 -14.44 -1.23 -21.22
CA VAL A 229 -12.98 -1.37 -21.42
C VAL A 229 -12.19 -0.73 -20.27
N CYS A 230 -12.65 0.41 -19.73
CA CYS A 230 -12.02 1.04 -18.56
C CYS A 230 -12.10 0.15 -17.31
N TYR A 231 -13.21 -0.55 -17.05
CA TYR A 231 -13.27 -1.50 -15.93
C TYR A 231 -12.31 -2.69 -16.12
N ILE A 232 -12.18 -3.22 -17.33
CA ILE A 232 -11.24 -4.32 -17.64
C ILE A 232 -9.79 -3.86 -17.40
N LEU A 233 -9.43 -2.69 -17.92
CA LEU A 233 -8.10 -2.09 -17.75
C LEU A 233 -7.81 -1.72 -16.29
N TRP A 234 -8.80 -1.18 -15.57
CA TRP A 234 -8.69 -0.87 -14.15
C TRP A 234 -8.49 -2.14 -13.32
N GLY A 235 -9.31 -3.17 -13.52
CA GLY A 235 -9.25 -4.42 -12.76
C GLY A 235 -7.91 -5.13 -12.94
N GLY A 236 -7.49 -5.35 -14.20
CA GLY A 236 -6.20 -5.97 -14.50
C GLY A 236 -5.02 -5.14 -13.98
N GLY A 237 -5.01 -3.84 -14.29
CA GLY A 237 -3.95 -2.92 -13.88
C GLY A 237 -3.81 -2.79 -12.36
N PHE A 238 -4.93 -2.62 -11.65
CA PHE A 238 -4.93 -2.40 -10.21
C PHE A 238 -4.54 -3.66 -9.44
N MET A 239 -5.08 -4.83 -9.81
CA MET A 239 -4.70 -6.11 -9.19
C MET A 239 -3.22 -6.44 -9.42
N MET A 240 -2.71 -6.30 -10.65
CA MET A 240 -1.31 -6.57 -10.94
C MET A 240 -0.37 -5.58 -10.23
N SER A 241 -0.72 -4.30 -10.21
CA SER A 241 0.03 -3.27 -9.47
C SER A 241 0.02 -3.51 -7.96
N PHE A 242 -1.06 -4.07 -7.40
CA PHE A 242 -1.13 -4.47 -6.00
C PHE A 242 -0.18 -5.63 -5.70
N ILE A 243 -0.11 -6.66 -6.56
CA ILE A 243 0.90 -7.75 -6.44
C ILE A 243 2.33 -7.17 -6.46
N CYS A 244 2.64 -6.26 -7.38
CA CYS A 244 3.92 -5.56 -7.42
C CYS A 244 4.19 -4.72 -6.16
N THR A 245 3.14 -4.22 -5.51
CA THR A 245 3.23 -3.47 -4.23
C THR A 245 3.51 -4.41 -3.04
N VAL A 246 2.96 -5.63 -3.02
CA VAL A 246 3.33 -6.67 -2.04
C VAL A 246 4.81 -7.05 -2.18
N LEU A 247 5.31 -7.23 -3.41
CA LEU A 247 6.73 -7.50 -3.67
C LEU A 247 7.62 -6.33 -3.21
N LEU A 248 7.20 -5.08 -3.43
CA LEU A 248 7.91 -3.91 -2.91
C LEU A 248 7.92 -3.87 -1.37
N TYR A 249 6.81 -4.20 -0.70
CA TYR A 249 6.75 -4.30 0.76
C TYR A 249 7.71 -5.37 1.30
N ALA A 250 7.69 -6.59 0.72
CA ALA A 250 8.60 -7.67 1.08
C ALA A 250 10.07 -7.24 0.90
N ARG A 251 10.38 -6.62 -0.23
CA ARG A 251 11.70 -6.10 -0.55
C ARG A 251 12.16 -5.01 0.44
N LEU A 252 11.29 -4.09 0.83
CA LEU A 252 11.57 -3.09 1.88
C LEU A 252 11.76 -3.74 3.26
N SER A 253 11.00 -4.80 3.57
CA SER A 253 11.06 -5.53 4.84
C SER A 253 12.39 -6.25 5.03
N PHE A 254 12.86 -7.00 4.03
CA PHE A 254 14.07 -7.81 4.14
C PHE A 254 15.33 -7.06 3.66
N TYR A 255 15.26 -6.39 2.52
CA TYR A 255 16.41 -5.77 1.83
C TYR A 255 16.47 -4.23 1.91
N LYS A 256 15.64 -3.63 2.78
CA LYS A 256 15.65 -2.20 3.16
C LYS A 256 15.40 -1.27 1.97
N VAL A 257 15.79 0.01 2.02
CA VAL A 257 15.44 1.01 0.98
C VAL A 257 16.17 0.79 -0.37
N PRO A 258 15.66 1.31 -1.51
CA PRO A 258 16.32 1.15 -2.82
C PRO A 258 17.62 1.93 -2.93
N ASP A 259 18.42 1.63 -3.96
CA ASP A 259 19.54 2.48 -4.35
C ASP A 259 19.08 3.92 -4.61
N ARG A 260 19.94 4.90 -4.31
CA ARG A 260 19.57 6.33 -4.24
C ARG A 260 18.97 6.88 -5.56
N SER A 261 19.30 6.28 -6.70
CA SER A 261 18.74 6.59 -8.03
C SER A 261 17.29 6.14 -8.22
N LEU A 262 16.88 5.05 -7.54
CA LEU A 262 15.54 4.44 -7.60
C LEU A 262 14.71 4.71 -6.35
N LEU A 263 15.28 5.31 -5.30
CA LEU A 263 14.61 5.64 -4.04
C LEU A 263 13.26 6.32 -4.26
N ILE A 264 13.17 7.29 -5.17
CA ILE A 264 11.93 8.02 -5.47
C ILE A 264 10.79 7.11 -5.93
N THR A 265 11.08 5.95 -6.53
CA THR A 265 10.05 5.03 -7.02
C THR A 265 9.19 4.41 -5.91
N ILE A 266 9.58 4.52 -4.63
CA ILE A 266 8.73 4.11 -3.49
C ILE A 266 7.40 4.90 -3.42
N PHE A 267 7.27 6.01 -4.14
CA PHE A 267 6.00 6.74 -4.27
C PHE A 267 5.05 6.11 -5.31
N MET A 268 5.46 5.15 -6.16
CA MET A 268 4.56 4.58 -7.17
C MET A 268 3.26 3.93 -6.62
N PRO A 269 3.24 3.26 -5.45
CA PRO A 269 2.00 2.81 -4.81
C PRO A 269 1.01 3.95 -4.47
N LEU A 270 1.50 5.16 -4.20
CA LEU A 270 0.62 6.33 -3.98
C LEU A 270 -0.16 6.68 -5.25
N GLY A 271 0.52 6.68 -6.40
CA GLY A 271 -0.11 6.94 -7.70
C GLY A 271 -1.09 5.85 -8.11
N LEU A 272 -0.81 4.59 -7.73
CA LEU A 272 -1.75 3.48 -7.87
C LEU A 272 -3.04 3.74 -7.08
N CYS A 273 -2.92 4.22 -5.84
CA CYS A 273 -4.08 4.52 -5.00
C CYS A 273 -4.83 5.78 -5.47
N GLY A 274 -4.11 6.80 -5.93
CA GLY A 274 -4.65 8.02 -6.53
C GLY A 274 -5.48 7.72 -7.78
N MET A 275 -4.86 7.17 -8.84
CA MET A 275 -5.61 6.80 -10.05
C MET A 275 -6.62 5.69 -9.80
N GLY A 276 -6.32 4.73 -8.91
CA GLY A 276 -7.24 3.65 -8.56
C GLY A 276 -8.58 4.16 -8.02
N SER A 277 -8.53 5.09 -7.06
CA SER A 277 -9.72 5.73 -6.48
C SER A 277 -10.37 6.74 -7.44
N TYR A 278 -9.58 7.59 -8.11
CA TYR A 278 -10.09 8.56 -9.10
C TYR A 278 -10.90 7.88 -10.21
N THR A 279 -10.32 6.85 -10.85
CA THR A 279 -10.94 6.16 -11.99
C THR A 279 -12.25 5.48 -11.60
N LEU A 280 -12.31 4.84 -10.43
CA LEU A 280 -13.53 4.21 -9.92
C LEU A 280 -14.65 5.24 -9.72
N LEU A 281 -14.39 6.30 -8.95
CA LEU A 281 -15.35 7.40 -8.74
C LEU A 281 -15.83 7.93 -10.08
N ARG A 282 -14.89 8.24 -11.00
CA ARG A 282 -15.21 8.86 -12.28
C ARG A 282 -16.08 7.97 -13.16
N LEU A 283 -15.73 6.69 -13.33
CA LEU A 283 -16.56 5.73 -14.07
C LEU A 283 -17.96 5.62 -13.46
N SER A 284 -18.05 5.51 -12.13
CA SER A 284 -19.34 5.38 -11.45
C SER A 284 -20.21 6.64 -11.58
N SER A 285 -19.60 7.84 -11.54
CA SER A 285 -20.29 9.12 -11.82
C SER A 285 -20.79 9.21 -13.27
N VAL A 286 -20.04 8.67 -14.25
CA VAL A 286 -20.45 8.67 -15.66
C VAL A 286 -21.61 7.71 -15.89
N ILE A 287 -21.59 6.53 -15.28
CA ILE A 287 -22.69 5.56 -15.32
C ILE A 287 -23.96 6.18 -14.72
N TYR A 288 -23.87 6.78 -13.54
CA TYR A 288 -24.98 7.47 -12.88
C TYR A 288 -25.59 8.54 -13.79
N ASN A 289 -24.78 9.52 -14.24
CA ASN A 289 -25.28 10.62 -15.06
C ASN A 289 -25.86 10.15 -16.42
N LEU A 290 -25.18 9.22 -17.11
CA LEU A 290 -25.59 8.76 -18.44
C LEU A 290 -26.88 7.92 -18.38
N SER A 291 -27.06 7.08 -17.36
CA SER A 291 -28.33 6.34 -17.17
C SER A 291 -29.47 7.26 -16.71
N HIS A 292 -29.20 8.34 -15.97
CA HIS A 292 -30.22 9.33 -15.65
C HIS A 292 -30.69 10.11 -16.88
N SER A 293 -29.76 10.57 -17.73
CA SER A 293 -30.07 11.34 -18.93
C SER A 293 -30.65 10.52 -20.09
N THR A 294 -30.30 9.23 -20.22
CA THR A 294 -30.77 8.37 -21.33
C THR A 294 -31.87 7.39 -20.95
N GLY A 295 -32.06 7.07 -19.66
CA GLY A 295 -32.96 6.00 -19.23
C GLY A 295 -32.50 4.59 -19.64
N GLN A 296 -31.26 4.41 -20.09
CA GLN A 296 -30.70 3.12 -20.49
C GLN A 296 -29.68 2.61 -19.47
N ALA A 297 -29.66 1.31 -19.21
CA ALA A 297 -28.62 0.68 -18.41
C ALA A 297 -27.29 0.65 -19.19
N LEU A 298 -26.18 0.91 -18.50
CA LEU A 298 -24.84 0.76 -19.09
C LEU A 298 -24.31 -0.69 -19.04
N VAL A 299 -24.97 -1.56 -18.28
CA VAL A 299 -24.71 -3.00 -18.20
C VAL A 299 -25.86 -3.74 -18.90
N ALA A 300 -25.52 -4.57 -19.88
CA ALA A 300 -26.48 -5.28 -20.70
C ALA A 300 -27.08 -6.52 -20.00
N VAL A 301 -27.94 -6.28 -19.01
CA VAL A 301 -29.04 -7.21 -18.69
C VAL A 301 -30.18 -6.90 -19.65
N SER A 302 -30.78 -7.93 -20.25
CA SER A 302 -31.84 -7.78 -21.25
C SER A 302 -32.96 -6.85 -20.80
N GLU A 303 -33.30 -5.89 -21.66
CA GLU A 303 -34.45 -4.98 -21.53
C GLU A 303 -34.48 -4.03 -20.30
N MET A 304 -33.39 -3.95 -19.52
CA MET A 304 -33.33 -3.04 -18.37
C MET A 304 -33.28 -1.56 -18.82
N SER A 305 -34.42 -0.89 -18.70
CA SER A 305 -34.65 0.49 -19.12
C SER A 305 -35.45 1.28 -18.07
N GLY A 306 -35.55 2.60 -18.27
CA GLY A 306 -36.32 3.50 -17.40
C GLY A 306 -35.76 3.56 -15.98
N GLU A 307 -36.63 3.33 -14.99
CA GLU A 307 -36.29 3.40 -13.56
C GLU A 307 -35.30 2.31 -13.14
N ASN A 308 -35.46 1.07 -13.60
CA ASN A 308 -34.56 -0.03 -13.28
C ASN A 308 -33.11 0.25 -13.71
N ALA A 309 -32.93 0.90 -14.87
CA ALA A 309 -31.61 1.34 -15.34
C ALA A 309 -30.99 2.40 -14.42
N ARG A 310 -31.78 3.35 -13.91
CA ARG A 310 -31.33 4.39 -12.97
C ARG A 310 -31.00 3.79 -11.60
N LEU A 311 -31.80 2.85 -11.10
CA LEU A 311 -31.55 2.11 -9.87
C LEU A 311 -30.25 1.31 -9.96
N MET A 312 -30.01 0.58 -11.05
CA MET A 312 -28.74 -0.14 -11.27
C MET A 312 -27.54 0.82 -11.29
N ALA A 313 -27.66 1.97 -11.95
CA ALA A 313 -26.61 2.99 -11.97
C ALA A 313 -26.36 3.62 -10.59
N LEU A 314 -27.42 3.86 -9.80
CA LEU A 314 -27.36 4.32 -8.42
C LEU A 314 -26.67 3.30 -7.50
N ILE A 315 -26.94 2.01 -7.69
CA ILE A 315 -26.30 0.90 -6.96
C ILE A 315 -24.79 0.87 -7.25
N VAL A 316 -24.39 0.95 -8.52
CA VAL A 316 -22.98 0.99 -8.94
C VAL A 316 -22.27 2.22 -8.36
N TYR A 317 -22.88 3.42 -8.45
CA TYR A 317 -22.35 4.66 -7.88
C TYR A 317 -22.15 4.56 -6.37
N SER A 318 -23.20 4.17 -5.63
CA SER A 318 -23.19 4.09 -4.18
C SER A 318 -22.18 3.06 -3.65
N GLY A 319 -22.14 1.87 -4.25
CA GLY A 319 -21.21 0.80 -3.86
C GLY A 319 -19.74 1.11 -4.17
N THR A 320 -19.47 1.93 -5.20
CA THR A 320 -18.10 2.27 -5.60
C THR A 320 -17.43 3.25 -4.63
N ILE A 321 -18.20 4.13 -3.98
CA ILE A 321 -17.67 5.21 -3.14
C ILE A 321 -16.93 4.70 -1.88
N PRO A 322 -17.46 3.75 -1.10
CA PRO A 322 -16.71 3.07 -0.04
C PRO A 322 -15.41 2.42 -0.54
N VAL A 323 -15.43 1.75 -1.69
CA VAL A 323 -14.24 1.10 -2.28
C VAL A 323 -13.18 2.14 -2.64
N ALA A 324 -13.57 3.25 -3.25
CA ALA A 324 -12.67 4.35 -3.57
C ALA A 324 -12.05 4.98 -2.31
N LEU A 325 -12.84 5.22 -1.24
CA LEU A 325 -12.33 5.72 0.04
C LEU A 325 -11.27 4.77 0.64
N CYS A 326 -11.52 3.46 0.60
CA CYS A 326 -10.59 2.46 1.12
C CYS A 326 -9.25 2.48 0.34
N ILE A 327 -9.32 2.58 -0.99
CA ILE A 327 -8.13 2.68 -1.85
C ILE A 327 -7.37 3.99 -1.60
N TRP A 328 -8.07 5.11 -1.43
CA TRP A 328 -7.45 6.40 -1.10
C TRP A 328 -6.78 6.38 0.29
N GLY A 329 -7.36 5.67 1.26
CA GLY A 329 -6.75 5.41 2.57
C GLY A 329 -5.43 4.62 2.50
N LEU A 330 -5.37 3.56 1.68
CA LEU A 330 -4.11 2.88 1.39
C LEU A 330 -3.06 3.86 0.78
N GLY A 331 -3.52 4.80 -0.04
CA GLY A 331 -2.71 5.90 -0.56
C GLY A 331 -2.09 6.77 0.54
N LEU A 332 -2.87 7.22 1.53
CA LEU A 332 -2.35 8.00 2.67
C LEU A 332 -1.21 7.26 3.39
N VAL A 333 -1.37 5.95 3.62
CA VAL A 333 -0.33 5.14 4.27
C VAL A 333 0.95 5.13 3.45
N TRP A 334 0.87 4.92 2.13
CA TRP A 334 2.04 4.97 1.24
C TRP A 334 2.64 6.37 1.11
N LEU A 335 1.84 7.45 1.12
CA LEU A 335 2.35 8.82 1.17
C LEU A 335 3.22 9.04 2.43
N CYS A 336 2.69 8.70 3.60
CA CYS A 336 3.37 8.91 4.87
C CYS A 336 4.59 7.99 5.05
N ILE A 337 4.52 6.73 4.63
CA ILE A 337 5.67 5.81 4.60
C ILE A 337 6.75 6.37 3.68
N SER A 338 6.41 6.72 2.43
CA SER A 338 7.40 7.13 1.43
C SER A 338 8.03 8.49 1.73
N LEU A 339 7.29 9.43 2.31
CA LEU A 339 7.85 10.65 2.90
C LEU A 339 8.82 10.33 4.05
N SER A 340 8.43 9.46 4.98
CA SER A 340 9.28 9.08 6.12
C SER A 340 10.56 8.38 5.70
N LEU A 341 10.50 7.50 4.69
CA LEU A 341 11.66 6.83 4.10
C LEU A 341 12.57 7.82 3.36
N LEU A 342 12.00 8.76 2.60
CA LEU A 342 12.76 9.81 1.92
C LEU A 342 13.50 10.70 2.93
N ILE A 343 12.85 11.06 4.04
CA ILE A 343 13.42 11.86 5.13
C ILE A 343 14.51 11.08 5.89
N ASP A 344 14.28 9.81 6.27
CA ASP A 344 15.31 8.97 6.93
C ASP A 344 16.57 8.83 6.06
N VAL A 345 16.41 8.62 4.75
CA VAL A 345 17.56 8.55 3.83
C VAL A 345 18.22 9.91 3.66
N TRP A 346 17.47 11.01 3.53
CA TRP A 346 18.02 12.37 3.38
C TRP A 346 18.83 12.83 4.59
N ILE A 347 18.34 12.54 5.82
CA ILE A 347 19.06 12.83 7.07
C ILE A 347 20.34 11.99 7.18
N VAL A 348 20.30 10.71 6.79
CA VAL A 348 21.44 9.78 6.92
C VAL A 348 22.42 9.89 5.73
N SER A 349 22.05 10.52 4.62
CA SER A 349 22.83 10.54 3.38
C SER A 349 22.35 11.58 2.36
N ARG A 350 23.30 12.26 1.70
CA ARG A 350 22.96 13.11 0.54
C ARG A 350 22.39 12.25 -0.59
N ILE A 351 21.13 12.49 -0.93
CA ILE A 351 20.48 11.91 -2.12
C ILE A 351 20.89 12.78 -3.33
N PRO A 352 21.57 12.25 -4.34
CA PRO A 352 21.88 13.01 -5.54
C PRO A 352 20.58 13.33 -6.32
N PHE A 353 20.54 14.50 -6.93
CA PHE A 353 19.49 14.84 -7.89
C PHE A 353 19.64 13.97 -9.14
N SER A 354 18.52 13.48 -9.66
CA SER A 354 18.43 12.63 -10.85
C SER A 354 17.11 12.88 -11.55
N LEU A 355 16.99 12.47 -12.82
CA LEU A 355 15.72 12.56 -13.55
C LEU A 355 14.60 11.74 -12.88
N GLY A 356 14.96 10.75 -12.04
CA GLY A 356 14.00 9.98 -11.23
C GLY A 356 13.20 10.81 -10.23
N TRP A 357 13.64 12.01 -9.86
CA TRP A 357 12.87 12.92 -8.99
C TRP A 357 11.56 13.42 -9.64
N TRP A 358 11.50 13.45 -10.97
CA TRP A 358 10.24 13.66 -11.71
C TRP A 358 9.21 12.53 -11.47
N GLY A 359 9.62 11.41 -10.88
CA GLY A 359 8.72 10.35 -10.42
C GLY A 359 7.89 10.70 -9.17
N LEU A 360 8.07 11.88 -8.57
CA LEU A 360 7.23 12.36 -7.45
C LEU A 360 5.92 13.02 -7.91
N THR A 361 5.94 13.78 -9.00
CA THR A 361 4.79 14.62 -9.40
C THR A 361 3.59 13.79 -9.81
N PHE A 362 3.78 12.71 -10.58
CA PHE A 362 2.68 11.82 -10.96
C PHE A 362 1.98 11.14 -9.77
N PRO A 363 2.66 10.48 -8.81
CA PRO A 363 2.00 9.91 -7.64
C PRO A 363 1.31 10.94 -6.74
N LEU A 364 1.94 12.08 -6.47
CA LEU A 364 1.34 13.14 -5.67
C LEU A 364 0.13 13.76 -6.37
N GLY A 365 0.27 14.08 -7.66
CA GLY A 365 -0.75 14.80 -8.43
C GLY A 365 -1.99 13.97 -8.72
N THR A 366 -1.83 12.66 -8.97
CA THR A 366 -2.98 11.76 -9.13
C THR A 366 -3.71 11.49 -7.82
N PHE A 367 -2.98 11.43 -6.70
CA PHE A 367 -3.59 11.37 -5.37
C PHE A 367 -4.32 12.68 -4.99
N SER A 368 -3.78 13.81 -5.44
CA SER A 368 -4.40 15.13 -5.34
C SER A 368 -5.66 15.26 -6.18
N ALA A 369 -5.66 14.74 -7.41
CA ALA A 369 -6.83 14.70 -8.29
C ALA A 369 -7.95 13.85 -7.72
N ALA A 370 -7.63 12.71 -7.10
CA ALA A 370 -8.61 11.90 -6.36
C ALA A 370 -9.25 12.69 -5.20
N ALA A 371 -8.45 13.40 -4.39
CA ALA A 371 -8.96 14.27 -3.33
C ALA A 371 -9.84 15.41 -3.89
N GLY A 372 -9.46 15.99 -5.02
CA GLY A 372 -10.25 16.99 -5.77
C GLY A 372 -11.54 16.44 -6.38
N LEU A 373 -11.66 15.13 -6.57
CA LEU A 373 -12.91 14.46 -6.96
C LEU A 373 -13.77 14.13 -5.73
N PHE A 374 -13.20 13.56 -4.67
CA PHE A 374 -13.90 13.38 -3.38
C PHE A 374 -14.50 14.69 -2.85
N ALA A 375 -13.78 15.80 -3.00
CA ALA A 375 -14.26 17.15 -2.73
C ALA A 375 -15.60 17.49 -3.41
N LYS A 376 -15.76 17.10 -4.68
CA LYS A 376 -16.98 17.30 -5.48
C LYS A 376 -18.08 16.34 -5.03
N GLU A 377 -17.77 15.04 -4.95
CA GLU A 377 -18.75 13.98 -4.61
C GLU A 377 -19.31 14.10 -3.16
N PHE A 378 -18.49 14.51 -2.20
CA PHE A 378 -18.90 14.69 -0.79
C PHE A 378 -19.33 16.13 -0.45
N ASN A 379 -19.26 17.08 -1.40
CA ASN A 379 -19.39 18.52 -1.16
C ASN A 379 -18.59 18.99 0.09
N SER A 380 -17.33 18.54 0.19
CA SER A 380 -16.58 18.55 1.45
C SER A 380 -15.37 19.46 1.41
N GLU A 381 -15.44 20.55 2.18
CA GLU A 381 -14.36 21.54 2.29
C GLU A 381 -13.05 20.92 2.81
N ALA A 382 -13.12 19.90 3.67
CA ALA A 382 -11.95 19.17 4.15
C ALA A 382 -11.19 18.48 2.99
N PHE A 383 -11.91 17.82 2.07
CA PHE A 383 -11.30 17.26 0.86
C PHE A 383 -10.83 18.35 -0.11
N ARG A 384 -11.50 19.52 -0.19
CA ARG A 384 -11.06 20.66 -1.02
C ARG A 384 -9.74 21.26 -0.53
N VAL A 385 -9.61 21.46 0.78
CA VAL A 385 -8.36 21.92 1.42
C VAL A 385 -7.23 20.91 1.22
N VAL A 386 -7.47 19.62 1.48
CA VAL A 386 -6.45 18.56 1.28
C VAL A 386 -6.03 18.45 -0.19
N GLY A 387 -6.99 18.44 -1.12
CA GLY A 387 -6.71 18.38 -2.57
C GLY A 387 -5.96 19.61 -3.08
N THR A 388 -6.27 20.81 -2.56
CA THR A 388 -5.53 22.03 -2.93
C THR A 388 -4.13 22.05 -2.31
N ALA A 389 -3.97 21.63 -1.06
CA ALA A 389 -2.66 21.57 -0.41
C ALA A 389 -1.72 20.59 -1.12
N LEU A 390 -2.21 19.41 -1.50
CA LEU A 390 -1.45 18.43 -2.28
C LEU A 390 -1.09 18.97 -3.68
N ALA A 391 -2.00 19.65 -4.37
CA ALA A 391 -1.75 20.23 -5.68
C ALA A 391 -0.75 21.39 -5.63
N VAL A 392 -0.80 22.24 -4.60
CA VAL A 392 0.19 23.31 -4.39
C VAL A 392 1.57 22.72 -4.08
N ILE A 393 1.65 21.66 -3.27
CA ILE A 393 2.92 20.94 -3.03
C ILE A 393 3.45 20.31 -4.32
N GLU A 394 2.60 19.71 -5.15
CA GLU A 394 2.96 19.13 -6.46
C GLU A 394 3.48 20.19 -7.43
N ILE A 395 2.81 21.35 -7.56
CA ILE A 395 3.25 22.47 -8.39
C ILE A 395 4.57 23.07 -7.90
N LEU A 396 4.75 23.23 -6.57
CA LEU A 396 6.01 23.72 -6.00
C LEU A 396 7.16 22.74 -6.25
N ILE A 397 6.90 21.42 -6.17
CA ILE A 397 7.84 20.39 -6.59
C ILE A 397 8.12 20.53 -8.09
N TRP A 398 7.10 20.63 -8.96
CA TRP A 398 7.29 20.77 -10.41
C TRP A 398 8.17 21.98 -10.76
N VAL A 399 7.90 23.17 -10.20
CA VAL A 399 8.72 24.37 -10.41
C VAL A 399 10.16 24.13 -9.94
N LEU A 400 10.36 23.56 -8.75
CA LEU A 400 11.69 23.22 -8.24
C LEU A 400 12.42 22.20 -9.14
N LEU A 401 11.71 21.20 -9.68
CA LEU A 401 12.28 20.20 -10.58
C LEU A 401 12.64 20.80 -11.95
N VAL A 402 11.82 21.70 -12.52
CA VAL A 402 12.18 22.46 -13.74
C VAL A 402 13.45 23.25 -13.49
N SER A 403 13.49 24.07 -12.43
CA SER A 403 14.64 24.92 -12.10
C SER A 403 15.91 24.11 -11.83
N LEU A 404 15.83 23.01 -11.04
CA LEU A 404 16.98 22.16 -10.75
C LEU A 404 17.43 21.33 -11.95
N THR A 405 16.52 20.93 -12.84
CA THR A 405 16.89 20.23 -14.10
C THR A 405 17.66 21.17 -15.01
N ALA A 406 17.14 22.39 -15.24
CA ALA A 406 17.84 23.41 -16.03
C ALA A 406 19.20 23.78 -15.43
N TYR A 407 19.27 24.02 -14.11
CA TYR A 407 20.50 24.40 -13.42
C TYR A 407 21.57 23.29 -13.43
N ARG A 408 21.18 22.01 -13.25
CA ARG A 408 22.15 20.90 -13.16
C ARG A 408 22.57 20.29 -14.49
N VAL A 409 21.92 20.63 -15.60
CA VAL A 409 22.46 20.38 -16.96
C VAL A 409 23.79 21.11 -17.18
N VAL A 410 24.08 22.18 -16.41
CA VAL A 410 25.27 23.03 -16.57
C VAL A 410 26.44 22.65 -15.62
N MET A 411 26.18 22.01 -14.47
CA MET A 411 27.15 21.92 -13.35
C MET A 411 27.06 20.61 -12.53
N GLY A 412 27.53 19.46 -13.04
CA GLY A 412 27.35 18.16 -12.36
C GLY A 412 28.58 17.54 -11.67
N ARG A 413 28.50 17.16 -10.36
CA ARG A 413 29.14 15.98 -9.70
C ARG A 413 28.96 15.86 -8.14
N ILE A 414 29.31 14.67 -7.57
CA ILE A 414 29.74 14.34 -6.16
C ILE A 414 28.69 14.08 -5.02
N VAL A 415 29.07 13.40 -3.90
CA VAL A 415 28.19 12.63 -2.92
C VAL A 415 28.29 13.08 -1.41
N VAL A 416 28.37 12.37 -0.25
CA VAL A 416 28.54 10.93 0.23
C VAL A 416 27.66 10.57 1.49
N ALA A 417 28.23 10.23 2.69
CA ALA A 417 27.64 9.82 4.02
C ALA A 417 28.76 9.80 5.13
N PRO A 418 28.56 9.73 6.50
CA PRO A 418 28.25 8.46 7.28
C PRO A 418 27.68 8.52 8.78
N SER A 419 27.34 7.33 9.38
CA SER A 419 27.56 6.76 10.80
C SER A 419 27.16 7.51 12.15
N LEU A 420 27.08 6.98 13.43
CA LEU A 420 26.91 5.64 14.14
C LEU A 420 26.49 5.70 15.68
N THR A 421 26.34 4.52 16.36
CA THR A 421 26.42 4.13 17.84
C THR A 421 25.54 4.80 18.95
N ASP A 422 25.59 4.47 20.28
CA ASP A 422 25.19 3.24 21.11
C ASP A 422 25.16 3.56 22.66
N ARG A 423 24.52 2.94 23.70
CA ARG A 423 23.42 1.94 24.08
C ARG A 423 22.87 2.22 25.54
N ILE A 424 21.79 1.67 26.18
CA ILE A 424 20.41 1.10 25.96
C ILE A 424 19.82 0.74 27.38
N THR A 425 18.54 0.98 27.78
CA THR A 425 18.18 1.20 29.24
C THR A 425 17.07 0.33 29.91
N LEU A 426 17.14 -1.01 29.86
CA LEU A 426 16.06 -2.05 30.01
C LEU A 426 15.28 -2.13 31.38
N HIS A 427 13.96 -2.40 31.51
CA HIS A 427 13.33 -3.73 31.80
C HIS A 427 11.74 -3.71 31.88
N PHE A 428 10.99 -3.50 30.79
CA PHE A 428 9.51 -3.70 30.72
C PHE A 428 9.08 -3.83 29.24
N LEU A 429 7.88 -4.29 28.88
CA LEU A 429 7.50 -4.55 27.47
C LEU A 429 6.02 -4.25 27.13
N PRO A 430 5.66 -3.87 25.89
CA PRO A 430 4.26 -3.59 25.50
C PRO A 430 3.37 -4.83 25.33
N ASN A 431 3.95 -6.03 25.29
CA ASN A 431 3.20 -7.29 25.13
C ASN A 431 2.12 -7.49 26.22
N TRP A 432 2.26 -6.86 27.39
CA TRP A 432 1.23 -6.84 28.43
C TRP A 432 -0.10 -6.22 27.99
N PHE A 433 -0.12 -5.26 27.05
CA PHE A 433 -1.37 -4.69 26.52
C PHE A 433 -2.21 -5.69 25.69
N VAL A 434 -1.63 -6.83 25.30
CA VAL A 434 -2.38 -7.94 24.69
C VAL A 434 -3.39 -8.52 25.69
N MET A 435 -3.11 -8.50 27.00
CA MET A 435 -4.06 -8.93 28.03
C MET A 435 -5.29 -8.02 28.10
N THR A 436 -5.10 -6.70 27.98
CA THR A 436 -6.20 -5.72 28.01
C THR A 436 -7.00 -5.70 26.70
N MET A 437 -6.34 -6.01 25.59
CA MET A 437 -6.99 -6.23 24.30
C MET A 437 -7.87 -7.50 24.33
N GLY A 438 -7.37 -8.60 24.92
CA GLY A 438 -8.14 -9.83 25.12
C GLY A 438 -9.33 -9.64 26.07
N THR A 439 -9.06 -9.24 27.31
CA THR A 439 -10.10 -9.01 28.34
C THR A 439 -11.19 -8.04 27.88
N GLY A 440 -10.81 -7.06 27.06
CA GLY A 440 -11.75 -6.14 26.44
C GLY A 440 -12.64 -6.73 25.35
N ILE A 441 -12.16 -7.65 24.51
CA ILE A 441 -13.04 -8.33 23.55
C ILE A 441 -13.96 -9.33 24.28
N THR A 442 -13.47 -10.04 25.29
CA THR A 442 -14.29 -10.97 26.09
C THR A 442 -15.43 -10.23 26.81
N ALA A 443 -15.18 -9.02 27.33
CA ALA A 443 -16.24 -8.16 27.87
C ALA A 443 -17.31 -7.78 26.82
N VAL A 444 -16.89 -7.46 25.59
CA VAL A 444 -17.82 -7.18 24.46
C VAL A 444 -18.62 -8.42 24.08
N LEU A 445 -18.01 -9.62 24.05
CA LEU A 445 -18.71 -10.88 23.76
C LEU A 445 -19.77 -11.21 24.83
N PHE A 446 -19.47 -11.02 26.12
CA PHE A 446 -20.48 -11.16 27.18
C PHE A 446 -21.67 -10.21 27.03
N HIS A 447 -21.51 -9.06 26.34
CA HIS A 447 -22.59 -8.11 26.07
C HIS A 447 -23.38 -8.45 24.79
N GLU A 448 -22.67 -8.81 23.71
CA GLU A 448 -23.22 -8.96 22.35
C GLU A 448 -23.49 -10.43 21.94
N MET A 449 -23.34 -11.38 22.86
CA MET A 449 -23.64 -12.81 22.60
C MET A 449 -25.06 -13.00 22.03
N PRO A 450 -25.24 -13.77 20.95
CA PRO A 450 -26.54 -13.91 20.28
C PRO A 450 -27.71 -14.32 21.18
N TYR A 451 -27.48 -15.21 22.15
CA TYR A 451 -28.45 -15.56 23.20
C TYR A 451 -28.17 -14.77 24.49
N SER A 452 -28.26 -13.44 24.42
CA SER A 452 -27.93 -12.57 25.56
C SER A 452 -28.91 -12.77 26.74
N ALA A 453 -28.38 -12.82 27.95
CA ALA A 453 -29.15 -12.89 29.20
C ALA A 453 -28.66 -11.82 30.18
N GLN A 454 -29.49 -11.41 31.15
CA GLN A 454 -29.14 -10.35 32.10
C GLN A 454 -27.87 -10.67 32.91
N TRP A 455 -27.67 -11.93 33.30
CA TRP A 455 -26.48 -12.36 34.03
C TRP A 455 -25.19 -12.27 33.18
N LEU A 456 -25.26 -12.55 31.86
CA LEU A 456 -24.14 -12.34 30.94
C LEU A 456 -23.74 -10.86 30.86
N ARG A 457 -24.72 -9.94 30.82
CA ARG A 457 -24.46 -8.48 30.83
C ARG A 457 -23.84 -8.01 32.15
N ILE A 458 -24.27 -8.55 33.30
CA ILE A 458 -23.63 -8.26 34.60
C ILE A 458 -22.17 -8.73 34.59
N ILE A 459 -21.87 -9.91 34.07
CA ILE A 459 -20.48 -10.39 33.91
C ILE A 459 -19.69 -9.48 32.95
N SER A 460 -20.27 -9.06 31.83
CA SER A 460 -19.66 -8.09 30.90
C SER A 460 -19.21 -6.81 31.62
N TYR A 461 -20.06 -6.23 32.47
CA TYR A 461 -19.73 -5.01 33.22
C TYR A 461 -18.62 -5.23 34.25
N ILE A 462 -18.56 -6.40 34.89
CA ILE A 462 -17.47 -6.77 35.82
C ILE A 462 -16.13 -6.93 35.06
N VAL A 463 -16.13 -7.65 33.93
CA VAL A 463 -14.93 -7.85 33.10
C VAL A 463 -14.46 -6.54 32.46
N PHE A 464 -15.39 -5.66 32.07
CA PHE A 464 -15.07 -4.30 31.61
C PHE A 464 -14.42 -3.45 32.71
N GLY A 465 -14.96 -3.47 33.95
CA GLY A 465 -14.37 -2.78 35.09
C GLY A 465 -12.95 -3.27 35.39
N LEU A 466 -12.73 -4.59 35.36
CA LEU A 466 -11.40 -5.20 35.45
C LEU A 466 -10.47 -4.70 34.32
N ASN A 467 -10.96 -4.63 33.08
CA ASN A 467 -10.15 -4.18 31.95
C ASN A 467 -9.75 -2.70 32.07
N VAL A 468 -10.64 -1.83 32.56
CA VAL A 468 -10.31 -0.42 32.85
C VAL A 468 -9.18 -0.34 33.87
N VAL A 469 -9.25 -1.09 34.97
CA VAL A 469 -8.19 -1.11 36.01
C VAL A 469 -6.86 -1.62 35.44
N LEU A 470 -6.87 -2.74 34.70
CA LEU A 470 -5.66 -3.30 34.08
C LEU A 470 -5.03 -2.34 33.05
N PHE A 471 -5.85 -1.72 32.19
CA PHE A 471 -5.37 -0.79 31.17
C PHE A 471 -4.78 0.48 31.78
N LEU A 472 -5.44 1.06 32.79
CA LEU A 472 -4.90 2.22 33.52
C LEU A 472 -3.60 1.84 34.25
N LEU A 473 -3.54 0.69 34.92
CA LEU A 473 -2.34 0.21 35.60
C LEU A 473 -1.15 0.05 34.63
N PHE A 474 -1.33 -0.68 33.52
CA PHE A 474 -0.27 -0.88 32.53
C PHE A 474 0.12 0.43 31.82
N THR A 475 -0.82 1.35 31.64
CA THR A 475 -0.56 2.70 31.10
C THR A 475 0.29 3.52 32.08
N VAL A 476 -0.06 3.57 33.36
CA VAL A 476 0.70 4.28 34.40
C VAL A 476 2.12 3.70 34.53
N ILE A 477 2.27 2.37 34.60
CA ILE A 477 3.59 1.71 34.63
C ILE A 477 4.40 2.08 33.38
N SER A 478 3.78 2.07 32.19
CA SER A 478 4.44 2.46 30.94
C SER A 478 4.88 3.93 30.94
N ILE A 479 4.02 4.85 31.37
CA ILE A 479 4.34 6.29 31.47
C ILE A 479 5.49 6.51 32.44
N VAL A 480 5.40 6.00 33.67
CA VAL A 480 6.47 6.09 34.68
C VAL A 480 7.79 5.55 34.12
N ARG A 481 7.74 4.40 33.44
CA ARG A 481 8.90 3.73 32.84
C ARG A 481 9.54 4.54 31.70
N TYR A 482 8.78 5.21 30.83
CA TYR A 482 9.36 6.05 29.77
C TYR A 482 9.74 7.46 30.24
N VAL A 483 9.04 8.02 31.23
CA VAL A 483 9.43 9.30 31.87
C VAL A 483 10.73 9.13 32.67
N ARG A 484 10.88 8.03 33.41
CA ARG A 484 12.07 7.75 34.22
C ARG A 484 13.30 7.36 33.39
N TRP A 485 13.09 6.75 32.22
CA TRP A 485 14.14 6.29 31.30
C TRP A 485 13.74 6.45 29.82
N PRO A 486 13.75 7.67 29.22
CA PRO A 486 13.28 7.89 27.85
C PRO A 486 14.00 7.07 26.76
N SER A 487 15.25 6.73 27.00
CA SER A 487 16.07 5.81 26.18
C SER A 487 15.47 4.40 26.01
N LEU A 488 14.55 3.97 26.88
CA LEU A 488 13.80 2.72 26.72
C LEU A 488 12.88 2.73 25.51
N LEU A 489 12.24 3.85 25.22
CA LEU A 489 11.31 3.97 24.10
C LEU A 489 12.06 3.76 22.78
N PHE A 490 13.27 4.32 22.67
CA PHE A 490 14.15 4.18 21.51
C PHE A 490 14.82 2.81 21.39
N LEU A 491 15.01 2.05 22.48
CA LEU A 491 15.32 0.61 22.39
C LEU A 491 14.10 -0.13 21.81
N LEU A 492 12.95 0.03 22.46
CA LEU A 492 11.75 -0.73 22.16
C LEU A 492 11.36 -0.61 20.69
N LEU A 493 11.33 0.62 20.16
CA LEU A 493 11.04 0.91 18.75
C LEU A 493 12.03 0.28 17.75
N ARG A 494 13.18 -0.25 18.22
CA ARG A 494 14.20 -0.92 17.40
C ARG A 494 14.30 -2.43 17.63
N HIS A 495 13.52 -2.99 18.56
CA HIS A 495 13.42 -4.44 18.69
C HIS A 495 12.36 -4.95 17.71
N PRO A 496 12.72 -5.73 16.67
CA PRO A 496 11.82 -6.13 15.57
C PRO A 496 10.43 -6.61 16.04
N VAL A 497 10.40 -7.64 16.90
CA VAL A 497 9.13 -8.20 17.41
C VAL A 497 8.44 -7.28 18.44
N GLN A 498 9.16 -6.82 19.48
CA GLN A 498 8.57 -6.08 20.60
C GLN A 498 8.02 -4.70 20.21
N SER A 499 8.56 -4.02 19.19
CA SER A 499 7.99 -2.76 18.72
C SER A 499 6.57 -2.93 18.18
N MET A 500 6.26 -4.05 17.54
CA MET A 500 4.96 -4.28 16.90
C MET A 500 3.83 -4.39 17.93
N PHE A 501 4.15 -4.91 19.13
CA PHE A 501 3.20 -5.01 20.24
C PHE A 501 2.73 -3.66 20.80
N LEU A 502 3.33 -2.52 20.39
CA LEU A 502 2.74 -1.20 20.65
C LEU A 502 1.32 -1.07 20.07
N GLY A 503 1.01 -1.78 18.97
CA GLY A 503 -0.35 -1.85 18.42
C GLY A 503 -1.40 -2.40 19.39
N ALA A 504 -1.00 -3.25 20.35
CA ALA A 504 -1.90 -3.78 21.38
C ALA A 504 -2.46 -2.67 22.29
N PHE A 505 -1.77 -1.54 22.45
CA PHE A 505 -2.26 -0.40 23.21
C PHE A 505 -3.52 0.20 22.58
N SER A 506 -3.46 0.53 21.28
CA SER A 506 -4.60 1.12 20.55
C SER A 506 -5.76 0.13 20.39
N MET A 507 -5.45 -1.15 20.15
CA MET A 507 -6.50 -2.18 20.13
C MET A 507 -7.16 -2.37 21.50
N GLY A 508 -6.38 -2.38 22.60
CA GLY A 508 -6.91 -2.37 23.97
C GLY A 508 -7.79 -1.15 24.24
N PHE A 509 -7.34 0.05 23.90
CA PHE A 509 -8.13 1.28 24.07
C PHE A 509 -9.44 1.26 23.27
N SER A 510 -9.42 0.68 22.07
CA SER A 510 -10.63 0.47 21.24
C SER A 510 -11.68 -0.39 21.94
N THR A 511 -11.28 -1.42 22.70
CA THR A 511 -12.25 -2.24 23.46
C THR A 511 -12.92 -1.48 24.59
N LEU A 512 -12.20 -0.55 25.25
CA LEU A 512 -12.77 0.31 26.28
C LEU A 512 -13.77 1.31 25.67
N ILE A 513 -13.44 1.91 24.53
CA ILE A 513 -14.34 2.79 23.77
C ILE A 513 -15.61 2.02 23.37
N ASN A 514 -15.47 0.79 22.87
CA ASN A 514 -16.62 -0.06 22.53
C ASN A 514 -17.52 -0.33 23.74
N MET A 515 -16.96 -0.67 24.90
CA MET A 515 -17.75 -0.88 26.11
C MET A 515 -18.40 0.40 26.65
N CYS A 516 -17.76 1.57 26.50
CA CYS A 516 -18.42 2.85 26.79
C CYS A 516 -19.64 3.11 25.88
N VAL A 517 -19.55 2.76 24.58
CA VAL A 517 -20.67 2.84 23.62
C VAL A 517 -21.79 1.86 23.97
N LEU A 518 -21.47 0.66 24.45
CA LEU A 518 -22.44 -0.40 24.73
C LEU A 518 -23.13 -0.28 26.10
N ALA A 519 -22.37 0.05 27.15
CA ALA A 519 -22.82 -0.06 28.54
C ALA A 519 -23.19 1.28 29.21
N ILE A 520 -22.70 2.41 28.69
CA ILE A 520 -22.83 3.72 29.38
C ILE A 520 -23.52 4.75 28.48
N ALA A 521 -23.07 4.92 27.24
CA ALA A 521 -23.61 5.93 26.33
C ALA A 521 -25.14 5.83 26.06
N PRO A 522 -25.76 4.64 25.99
CA PRO A 522 -27.23 4.51 25.80
C PRO A 522 -28.06 4.92 27.03
N HIS A 523 -27.40 5.13 28.17
CA HIS A 523 -28.03 5.46 29.47
C HIS A 523 -27.55 6.81 30.04
N THR A 524 -26.84 7.60 29.24
CA THR A 524 -26.26 8.88 29.65
C THR A 524 -26.56 9.99 28.63
N ASN A 525 -26.13 11.23 28.94
CA ASN A 525 -26.43 12.39 28.10
C ASN A 525 -25.49 12.50 26.89
N TYR A 526 -25.86 13.37 25.94
CA TYR A 526 -25.09 13.65 24.73
C TYR A 526 -23.63 14.08 24.99
N HIS A 527 -23.32 14.69 26.15
CA HIS A 527 -21.96 15.08 26.49
C HIS A 527 -21.05 13.87 26.74
N PHE A 528 -21.59 12.76 27.29
CA PHE A 528 -20.83 11.51 27.40
C PHE A 528 -20.57 10.90 26.02
N THR A 529 -21.54 10.93 25.10
CA THR A 529 -21.34 10.50 23.70
C THR A 529 -20.25 11.31 23.00
N LEU A 530 -20.22 12.64 23.20
CA LEU A 530 -19.13 13.50 22.70
C LEU A 530 -17.77 13.19 23.35
N PHE A 531 -17.73 12.88 24.64
CA PHE A 531 -16.51 12.43 25.32
C PHE A 531 -15.98 11.11 24.73
N VAL A 532 -16.85 10.12 24.52
CA VAL A 532 -16.48 8.84 23.88
C VAL A 532 -16.01 9.05 22.44
N TRP A 533 -16.60 9.98 21.70
CA TRP A 533 -16.12 10.38 20.37
C TRP A 533 -14.76 11.07 20.39
N ALA A 534 -14.46 11.89 21.41
CA ALA A 534 -13.13 12.46 21.61
C ALA A 534 -12.08 11.39 21.96
N LEU A 535 -12.41 10.42 22.81
CA LEU A 535 -11.55 9.25 23.07
C LEU A 535 -11.28 8.46 21.78
N TRP A 536 -12.31 8.29 20.93
CA TRP A 536 -12.16 7.65 19.63
C TRP A 536 -11.20 8.42 18.70
N TRP A 537 -11.32 9.75 18.60
CA TRP A 537 -10.38 10.55 17.80
C TRP A 537 -8.92 10.41 18.26
N ILE A 538 -8.68 10.42 19.59
CA ILE A 538 -7.34 10.19 20.17
C ILE A 538 -6.83 8.80 19.76
N ASN A 539 -7.65 7.76 19.92
CA ASN A 539 -7.30 6.39 19.55
C ASN A 539 -7.01 6.24 18.05
N SER A 540 -7.84 6.86 17.19
CA SER A 540 -7.67 6.84 15.73
C SER A 540 -6.36 7.50 15.28
N ALA A 541 -5.98 8.61 15.91
CA ALA A 541 -4.67 9.23 15.68
C ALA A 541 -3.52 8.30 16.09
N MET A 542 -3.63 7.62 17.24
CA MET A 542 -2.64 6.62 17.68
C MET A 542 -2.56 5.41 16.74
N ALA A 543 -3.69 4.88 16.28
CA ALA A 543 -3.75 3.77 15.34
C ALA A 543 -3.06 4.12 14.01
N VAL A 544 -3.41 5.25 13.41
CA VAL A 544 -2.77 5.73 12.17
C VAL A 544 -1.27 5.95 12.37
N ALA A 545 -0.84 6.54 13.50
CA ALA A 545 0.57 6.71 13.82
C ALA A 545 1.32 5.36 13.96
N MET A 546 0.72 4.34 14.58
CA MET A 546 1.30 2.99 14.71
C MET A 546 1.38 2.28 13.35
N CYS A 547 0.29 2.33 12.57
CA CYS A 547 0.18 1.72 11.24
C CYS A 547 1.19 2.30 10.22
N ILE A 548 1.67 3.53 10.42
CA ILE A 548 2.70 4.17 9.58
C ILE A 548 4.11 3.96 10.16
N SER A 549 4.32 4.32 11.44
CA SER A 549 5.67 4.42 12.02
C SER A 549 6.36 3.07 12.23
N LEU A 550 5.61 2.03 12.59
CA LEU A 550 6.19 0.71 12.89
C LEU A 550 6.68 0.00 11.61
N PRO A 551 5.94 0.01 10.47
CA PRO A 551 6.50 -0.40 9.18
C PRO A 551 7.70 0.43 8.71
N VAL A 552 7.70 1.75 8.92
CA VAL A 552 8.89 2.59 8.60
C VAL A 552 10.13 2.14 9.40
N LEU A 553 9.96 1.79 10.68
CA LEU A 553 11.04 1.25 11.53
C LEU A 553 11.48 -0.15 11.06
N GLN A 554 10.56 -1.00 10.59
CA GLN A 554 10.86 -2.29 9.96
C GLN A 554 11.71 -2.13 8.68
N PHE A 555 11.38 -1.15 7.84
CA PHE A 555 12.07 -0.89 6.58
C PHE A 555 13.44 -0.19 6.75
N THR A 556 13.70 0.48 7.87
CA THR A 556 14.90 1.33 8.06
C THR A 556 15.83 0.92 9.20
N ARG A 557 15.30 0.40 10.32
CA ARG A 557 16.07 0.21 11.57
C ARG A 557 16.17 -1.23 12.05
N HIS A 558 15.15 -2.06 11.89
CA HIS A 558 15.19 -3.48 12.25
C HIS A 558 15.97 -4.30 11.21
N THR A 559 16.71 -5.34 11.62
CA THR A 559 17.20 -6.39 10.72
C THR A 559 16.30 -7.62 10.81
N GLU A 560 15.69 -8.02 9.70
CA GLU A 560 14.72 -9.12 9.63
C GLU A 560 15.07 -10.11 8.53
N SER A 561 14.81 -11.40 8.78
CA SER A 561 14.95 -12.47 7.80
C SER A 561 13.56 -13.06 7.49
N ILE A 562 13.41 -13.64 6.30
CA ILE A 562 12.18 -14.33 5.90
C ILE A 562 11.82 -15.50 6.84
N MET A 563 12.80 -16.12 7.51
CA MET A 563 12.58 -17.18 8.51
C MET A 563 11.99 -16.63 9.82
N ASN A 564 12.34 -15.40 10.20
CA ASN A 564 11.96 -14.80 11.48
C ASN A 564 10.55 -14.17 11.46
N VAL A 565 9.93 -14.04 10.28
CA VAL A 565 8.58 -13.50 10.14
C VAL A 565 7.58 -14.30 10.98
N SER A 566 6.82 -13.57 11.78
CA SER A 566 5.76 -14.06 12.66
C SER A 566 4.55 -13.12 12.58
N GLY A 567 3.38 -13.56 13.06
CA GLY A 567 2.17 -12.75 13.01
C GLY A 567 2.21 -11.49 13.89
N ALA A 568 3.28 -11.28 14.68
CA ALA A 568 3.54 -9.99 15.30
C ALA A 568 3.57 -8.83 14.28
N MET A 569 3.96 -9.09 13.02
CA MET A 569 3.95 -8.08 11.95
C MET A 569 2.56 -7.51 11.64
N PHE A 570 1.48 -8.21 11.99
CA PHE A 570 0.11 -7.73 11.78
C PHE A 570 -0.29 -6.65 12.81
N MET A 571 0.32 -6.65 14.01
CA MET A 571 -0.10 -5.81 15.13
C MET A 571 -0.20 -4.29 14.81
N PRO A 572 0.70 -3.67 14.01
CA PRO A 572 0.57 -2.26 13.64
C PRO A 572 -0.59 -1.99 12.68
N VAL A 573 -0.76 -2.84 11.65
CA VAL A 573 -1.73 -2.63 10.56
C VAL A 573 -3.16 -3.01 10.95
N VAL A 574 -3.32 -3.85 11.98
CA VAL A 574 -4.64 -4.17 12.56
C VAL A 574 -5.21 -3.00 13.37
N THR A 575 -4.38 -2.13 13.95
CA THR A 575 -4.85 -1.02 14.81
C THR A 575 -5.90 -0.14 14.14
N THR A 576 -5.70 0.23 12.87
CA THR A 576 -6.60 1.10 12.11
C THR A 576 -7.89 0.39 11.72
N ILE A 577 -7.87 -0.93 11.47
CA ILE A 577 -9.07 -1.75 11.24
C ILE A 577 -9.92 -1.80 12.52
N VAL A 578 -9.27 -1.99 13.67
CA VAL A 578 -9.95 -2.07 14.97
C VAL A 578 -10.52 -0.72 15.40
N ALA A 579 -9.75 0.36 15.27
CA ALA A 579 -10.20 1.71 15.57
C ALA A 579 -11.30 2.18 14.60
N ALA A 580 -11.25 1.78 13.32
CA ALA A 580 -12.34 2.03 12.37
C ALA A 580 -13.64 1.31 12.81
N ALA A 581 -13.59 0.01 13.12
CA ALA A 581 -14.76 -0.72 13.63
C ALA A 581 -15.36 -0.08 14.89
N SER A 582 -14.50 0.39 15.80
CA SER A 582 -14.90 1.14 16.99
C SER A 582 -15.60 2.46 16.64
N GLY A 583 -15.09 3.19 15.65
CA GLY A 583 -15.72 4.40 15.13
C GLY A 583 -17.08 4.15 14.48
N GLY A 584 -17.26 2.99 13.84
CA GLY A 584 -18.57 2.52 13.39
C GLY A 584 -19.58 2.42 14.54
N LYS A 585 -19.19 1.80 15.67
CA LYS A 585 -20.04 1.76 16.87
C LYS A 585 -20.35 3.16 17.39
N VAL A 586 -19.33 4.02 17.54
CA VAL A 586 -19.52 5.41 18.01
C VAL A 586 -20.46 6.19 17.09
N ALA A 587 -20.35 6.03 15.77
CA ALA A 587 -21.18 6.71 14.78
C ALA A 587 -22.68 6.40 14.91
N SER A 588 -23.05 5.22 15.43
CA SER A 588 -24.46 4.86 15.67
C SER A 588 -25.19 5.77 16.68
N LEU A 589 -24.43 6.46 17.55
CA LEU A 589 -24.94 7.38 18.58
C LEU A 589 -24.75 8.87 18.22
N LEU A 590 -24.17 9.18 17.06
CA LEU A 590 -23.82 10.56 16.68
C LEU A 590 -24.91 11.24 15.83
N PRO A 591 -25.06 12.58 15.92
CA PRO A 591 -25.87 13.35 14.99
C PRO A 591 -25.38 13.20 13.54
N PRO A 592 -26.26 13.35 12.52
CA PRO A 592 -25.98 12.96 11.13
C PRO A 592 -24.64 13.44 10.56
N ASN A 593 -24.25 14.69 10.80
CA ASN A 593 -23.01 15.24 10.27
C ASN A 593 -21.76 14.65 10.94
N HIS A 594 -21.80 14.39 12.25
CA HIS A 594 -20.70 13.73 12.96
C HIS A 594 -20.66 12.23 12.63
N ALA A 595 -21.82 11.58 12.44
CA ALA A 595 -21.90 10.19 12.00
C ALA A 595 -21.30 10.00 10.60
N LYS A 596 -21.73 10.79 9.60
CA LYS A 596 -21.17 10.76 8.23
C LYS A 596 -19.65 10.98 8.23
N LEU A 597 -19.16 12.02 8.90
CA LEU A 597 -17.72 12.29 9.03
C LEU A 597 -16.97 11.10 9.64
N THR A 598 -17.49 10.54 10.73
CA THR A 598 -16.87 9.39 11.41
C THR A 598 -16.82 8.17 10.48
N ILE A 599 -17.91 7.84 9.78
CA ILE A 599 -17.96 6.72 8.83
C ILE A 599 -17.01 6.92 7.64
N THR A 600 -16.92 8.13 7.06
CA THR A 600 -15.94 8.43 5.99
C THR A 600 -14.51 8.18 6.46
N ILE A 601 -14.15 8.64 7.66
CA ILE A 601 -12.82 8.39 8.25
C ILE A 601 -12.62 6.90 8.56
N CYS A 602 -13.67 6.18 8.99
CA CYS A 602 -13.60 4.74 9.23
C CYS A 602 -13.32 3.94 7.95
N TYR A 603 -13.94 4.26 6.81
CA TYR A 603 -13.60 3.62 5.53
C TYR A 603 -12.13 3.89 5.11
N ILE A 604 -11.66 5.12 5.28
CA ILE A 604 -10.26 5.49 5.01
C ILE A 604 -9.30 4.69 5.90
N MET A 605 -9.57 4.60 7.21
CA MET A 605 -8.75 3.83 8.16
C MET A 605 -8.83 2.32 7.93
N TRP A 606 -10.00 1.79 7.59
CA TRP A 606 -10.19 0.38 7.24
C TRP A 606 -9.36 0.00 6.03
N GLY A 607 -9.43 0.79 4.94
CA GLY A 607 -8.63 0.55 3.73
C GLY A 607 -7.12 0.69 3.97
N SER A 608 -6.73 1.67 4.80
CA SER A 608 -5.36 1.87 5.27
C SER A 608 -4.78 0.60 5.93
N GLY A 609 -5.54 -0.01 6.85
CA GLY A 609 -5.10 -1.19 7.58
C GLY A 609 -5.26 -2.50 6.80
N PHE A 610 -6.43 -2.74 6.20
CA PHE A 610 -6.79 -4.04 5.63
C PHE A 610 -5.93 -4.41 4.42
N ALA A 611 -5.70 -3.50 3.49
CA ALA A 611 -4.86 -3.79 2.31
C ALA A 611 -3.37 -3.99 2.68
N MET A 612 -2.90 -3.29 3.72
CA MET A 612 -1.57 -3.53 4.31
C MET A 612 -1.52 -4.89 5.03
N ALA A 613 -2.60 -5.30 5.70
CA ALA A 613 -2.72 -6.60 6.34
C ALA A 613 -2.77 -7.77 5.33
N ILE A 614 -3.47 -7.64 4.20
CA ILE A 614 -3.42 -8.59 3.08
C ILE A 614 -1.99 -8.71 2.51
N SER A 615 -1.28 -7.59 2.37
CA SER A 615 0.15 -7.61 1.98
C SER A 615 1.01 -8.38 2.99
N CYS A 616 0.71 -8.26 4.28
CA CYS A 616 1.36 -9.05 5.33
C CYS A 616 0.98 -10.54 5.29
N MET A 617 -0.29 -10.88 4.99
CA MET A 617 -0.74 -12.27 4.87
C MET A 617 -0.03 -13.01 3.75
N ALA A 618 0.18 -12.37 2.59
CA ALA A 618 0.89 -12.98 1.47
C ALA A 618 2.33 -13.37 1.84
N MET A 619 3.07 -12.50 2.54
CA MET A 619 4.41 -12.81 3.02
C MET A 619 4.41 -13.86 4.14
N PHE A 620 3.43 -13.81 5.05
CA PHE A 620 3.31 -14.78 6.14
C PHE A 620 2.99 -16.18 5.61
N TYR A 621 2.08 -16.30 4.63
CA TYR A 621 1.78 -17.55 3.95
C TYR A 621 3.00 -18.10 3.20
N MET A 622 3.73 -17.25 2.47
CA MET A 622 5.01 -17.63 1.84
C MET A 622 6.03 -18.16 2.86
N ARG A 623 6.14 -17.52 4.05
CA ARG A 623 6.98 -18.01 5.15
C ARG A 623 6.52 -19.38 5.67
N LEU A 624 5.22 -19.61 5.82
CA LEU A 624 4.70 -20.92 6.26
C LEU A 624 5.01 -22.04 5.25
N VAL A 625 4.92 -21.75 3.95
CA VAL A 625 5.28 -22.72 2.88
C VAL A 625 6.78 -23.06 2.92
N LEU A 626 7.64 -22.04 2.93
CA LEU A 626 9.09 -22.18 2.79
C LEU A 626 9.81 -22.58 4.09
N HIS A 627 9.36 -22.08 5.24
CA HIS A 627 10.04 -22.22 6.54
C HIS A 627 9.15 -22.85 7.63
N LYS A 628 8.06 -23.51 7.23
CA LYS A 628 7.14 -24.29 8.08
C LYS A 628 6.57 -23.47 9.23
N VAL A 629 6.36 -24.07 10.40
CA VAL A 629 5.66 -23.45 11.53
C VAL A 629 6.58 -22.47 12.28
N PRO A 630 6.07 -21.38 12.89
CA PRO A 630 6.86 -20.53 13.78
C PRO A 630 7.24 -21.25 15.08
N GLN A 631 8.32 -20.79 15.74
CA GLN A 631 8.74 -21.31 17.05
C GLN A 631 7.63 -21.18 18.11
N ALA A 632 7.57 -22.13 19.05
CA ALA A 632 6.51 -22.23 20.07
C ALA A 632 6.21 -20.91 20.82
N GLY A 633 7.24 -20.10 21.11
CA GLY A 633 7.07 -18.79 21.78
C GLY A 633 6.29 -17.73 20.98
N VAL A 634 6.16 -17.91 19.66
CA VAL A 634 5.38 -17.02 18.77
C VAL A 634 4.32 -17.78 17.95
N LEU A 635 4.16 -19.09 18.15
CA LEU A 635 3.21 -19.96 17.44
C LEU A 635 1.79 -19.38 17.42
N ILE A 636 1.32 -18.89 18.57
CA ILE A 636 -0.04 -18.34 18.74
C ILE A 636 -0.33 -17.16 17.78
N THR A 637 0.70 -16.49 17.25
CA THR A 637 0.51 -15.44 16.24
C THR A 637 -0.01 -15.94 14.90
N VAL A 638 -0.10 -17.27 14.65
CA VAL A 638 -0.75 -17.83 13.45
C VAL A 638 -2.24 -17.47 13.35
N PHE A 639 -2.92 -17.20 14.47
CA PHE A 639 -4.33 -16.83 14.49
C PHE A 639 -4.62 -15.39 14.03
N MET A 640 -3.60 -14.52 13.93
CA MET A 640 -3.78 -13.09 13.59
C MET A 640 -4.57 -12.83 12.28
N PRO A 641 -4.40 -13.61 11.18
CA PRO A 641 -5.22 -13.47 9.98
C PRO A 641 -6.72 -13.68 10.21
N VAL A 642 -7.11 -14.58 11.12
CA VAL A 642 -8.51 -14.81 11.51
C VAL A 642 -9.13 -13.52 12.05
N GLY A 643 -8.37 -12.82 12.90
CA GLY A 643 -8.78 -11.55 13.50
C GLY A 643 -8.85 -10.39 12.50
N ILE A 644 -7.99 -10.39 11.47
CA ILE A 644 -8.05 -9.42 10.36
C ILE A 644 -9.33 -9.64 9.55
N CYS A 645 -9.65 -10.89 9.19
CA CYS A 645 -10.86 -11.23 8.45
C CYS A 645 -12.13 -10.95 9.27
N GLY A 646 -12.14 -11.36 10.54
CA GLY A 646 -13.24 -11.11 11.48
C GLY A 646 -13.49 -9.62 11.69
N GLN A 647 -12.50 -8.88 12.19
CA GLN A 647 -12.65 -7.44 12.42
C GLN A 647 -12.89 -6.67 11.12
N GLY A 648 -12.27 -7.09 10.01
CA GLY A 648 -12.48 -6.49 8.69
C GLY A 648 -13.93 -6.61 8.22
N SER A 649 -14.52 -7.80 8.36
CA SER A 649 -15.94 -8.07 8.09
C SER A 649 -16.86 -7.32 9.05
N TYR A 650 -16.61 -7.42 10.36
CA TYR A 650 -17.39 -6.74 11.39
C TYR A 650 -17.48 -5.22 11.16
N ALA A 651 -16.35 -4.59 10.85
CA ALA A 651 -16.27 -3.15 10.60
C ALA A 651 -17.22 -2.69 9.48
N LEU A 652 -17.16 -3.34 8.31
CA LEU A 652 -17.95 -2.94 7.15
C LEU A 652 -19.46 -3.16 7.36
N LEU A 653 -19.85 -4.26 8.02
CA LEU A 653 -21.24 -4.52 8.40
C LEU A 653 -21.78 -3.40 9.31
N VAL A 654 -21.00 -2.98 10.32
CA VAL A 654 -21.37 -1.84 11.19
C VAL A 654 -21.44 -0.53 10.40
N PHE A 655 -20.52 -0.26 9.46
CA PHE A 655 -20.59 0.99 8.68
C PHE A 655 -21.84 1.05 7.81
N SER A 656 -22.15 -0.05 7.12
CA SER A 656 -23.28 -0.09 6.17
C SER A 656 -24.65 -0.14 6.87
N SER A 657 -24.77 -0.82 8.01
CA SER A 657 -25.97 -0.78 8.86
C SER A 657 -26.19 0.60 9.49
N VAL A 658 -25.14 1.28 9.97
CA VAL A 658 -25.25 2.66 10.47
C VAL A 658 -25.65 3.64 9.36
N LEU A 659 -25.14 3.49 8.13
CA LEU A 659 -25.55 4.32 6.98
C LEU A 659 -27.00 4.06 6.56
N ARG A 660 -27.43 2.78 6.52
CA ARG A 660 -28.83 2.37 6.31
C ARG A 660 -29.75 3.05 7.33
N ASP A 661 -29.44 2.89 8.61
CA ASP A 661 -30.29 3.39 9.71
C ASP A 661 -30.31 4.92 9.78
N LEU A 662 -29.19 5.58 9.46
CA LEU A 662 -29.12 7.03 9.36
C LEU A 662 -29.98 7.55 8.21
N SER A 663 -29.85 6.97 7.02
CA SER A 663 -30.61 7.39 5.84
C SER A 663 -32.11 7.14 5.99
N LEU A 664 -32.52 6.01 6.58
CA LEU A 664 -33.92 5.74 6.92
C LEU A 664 -34.50 6.81 7.87
N LYS A 665 -33.74 7.21 8.90
CA LYS A 665 -34.17 8.19 9.91
C LYS A 665 -34.17 9.65 9.42
N THR A 666 -33.26 10.04 8.54
CA THR A 666 -33.03 11.46 8.20
C THR A 666 -33.07 11.79 6.72
N GLY A 667 -33.22 10.82 5.81
CA GLY A 667 -33.19 11.04 4.36
C GLY A 667 -31.84 11.55 3.84
N GLN A 668 -30.74 11.32 4.57
CA GLN A 668 -29.42 11.83 4.22
C GLN A 668 -28.48 10.74 3.69
N THR A 669 -27.81 11.05 2.60
CA THR A 669 -26.75 10.24 1.99
C THR A 669 -25.40 10.38 2.72
N LEU A 670 -24.46 9.51 2.36
CA LEU A 670 -23.02 9.71 2.61
C LEU A 670 -22.40 10.78 1.67
N VAL A 671 -22.99 10.98 0.49
CA VAL A 671 -22.45 11.73 -0.67
C VAL A 671 -23.56 12.37 -1.51
N GLY A 672 -23.23 13.41 -2.25
CA GLY A 672 -24.13 14.07 -3.19
C GLY A 672 -23.71 15.52 -3.42
N ALA A 673 -23.43 15.88 -4.68
CA ALA A 673 -23.13 17.25 -5.08
C ALA A 673 -24.40 18.13 -5.26
N SER A 674 -25.58 17.51 -5.18
CA SER A 674 -26.92 18.11 -5.32
C SER A 674 -27.80 17.66 -4.16
N GLU A 675 -28.97 18.28 -3.99
CA GLU A 675 -30.02 17.83 -3.09
C GLU A 675 -30.66 16.52 -3.62
N VAL A 676 -29.99 15.39 -3.36
CA VAL A 676 -30.51 14.03 -3.63
C VAL A 676 -31.81 13.83 -2.85
N SER A 677 -32.84 13.26 -3.49
CA SER A 677 -34.12 13.07 -2.82
C SER A 677 -34.01 12.11 -1.63
N PRO A 678 -34.87 12.24 -0.58
CA PRO A 678 -34.82 11.35 0.58
C PRO A 678 -34.97 9.85 0.23
N ASP A 679 -35.61 9.51 -0.88
CA ASP A 679 -35.82 8.13 -1.31
C ASP A 679 -34.66 7.58 -2.15
N GLU A 680 -34.07 8.39 -3.04
CA GLU A 680 -32.75 8.05 -3.61
C GLU A 680 -31.71 7.88 -2.49
N ALA A 681 -31.72 8.75 -1.47
CA ALA A 681 -30.81 8.67 -0.33
C ALA A 681 -30.94 7.34 0.44
N ARG A 682 -32.17 6.83 0.58
CA ARG A 682 -32.45 5.50 1.17
C ARG A 682 -31.95 4.39 0.25
N GLN A 683 -32.23 4.46 -1.05
CA GLN A 683 -31.76 3.50 -2.05
C GLN A 683 -30.22 3.42 -2.10
N MET A 684 -29.50 4.54 -2.01
CA MET A 684 -28.03 4.58 -1.95
C MET A 684 -27.48 3.85 -0.72
N ALA A 685 -28.07 4.08 0.45
CA ALA A 685 -27.65 3.43 1.69
C ALA A 685 -27.98 1.93 1.67
N LEU A 686 -29.16 1.54 1.15
CA LEU A 686 -29.55 0.15 0.93
C LEU A 686 -28.64 -0.56 -0.09
N ALA A 687 -28.17 0.13 -1.13
CA ALA A 687 -27.22 -0.42 -2.09
C ALA A 687 -25.86 -0.71 -1.47
N ILE A 688 -25.32 0.22 -0.67
CA ILE A 688 -24.07 0.01 0.09
C ILE A 688 -24.22 -1.20 1.02
N TYR A 689 -25.33 -1.28 1.76
CA TYR A 689 -25.66 -2.40 2.64
C TYR A 689 -25.76 -3.74 1.91
N ALA A 690 -26.52 -3.80 0.81
CA ALA A 690 -26.72 -5.01 0.02
C ALA A 690 -25.43 -5.54 -0.65
N ILE A 691 -24.53 -4.64 -1.07
CA ILE A 691 -23.21 -5.02 -1.60
C ILE A 691 -22.26 -5.47 -0.47
N THR A 692 -22.36 -4.85 0.71
CA THR A 692 -21.43 -5.10 1.83
C THR A 692 -21.61 -6.51 2.42
N ILE A 693 -22.85 -6.99 2.59
CA ILE A 693 -23.13 -8.30 3.20
C ILE A 693 -22.41 -9.48 2.52
N PRO A 694 -22.55 -9.74 1.20
CA PRO A 694 -21.89 -10.87 0.55
C PRO A 694 -20.36 -10.75 0.54
N PHE A 695 -19.82 -9.52 0.45
CA PHE A 695 -18.37 -9.29 0.60
C PHE A 695 -17.88 -9.66 2.00
N CYS A 696 -18.64 -9.29 3.04
CA CYS A 696 -18.32 -9.61 4.43
C CYS A 696 -18.47 -11.10 4.76
N LEU A 697 -19.41 -11.80 4.12
CA LEU A 697 -19.52 -13.26 4.19
C LEU A 697 -18.34 -13.96 3.50
N ALA A 698 -17.93 -13.51 2.31
CA ALA A 698 -16.76 -14.06 1.62
C ALA A 698 -15.46 -13.86 2.43
N MET A 699 -15.30 -12.68 3.03
CA MET A 699 -14.18 -12.38 3.93
C MET A 699 -14.23 -13.19 5.24
N TRP A 700 -15.42 -13.44 5.80
CA TRP A 700 -15.60 -14.36 6.94
C TRP A 700 -15.19 -15.79 6.57
N GLY A 701 -15.59 -16.28 5.38
CA GLY A 701 -15.18 -17.58 4.85
C GLY A 701 -13.66 -17.70 4.66
N PHE A 702 -12.99 -16.63 4.22
CA PHE A 702 -11.52 -16.60 4.17
C PHE A 702 -10.89 -16.62 5.58
N GLY A 703 -11.51 -15.96 6.56
CA GLY A 703 -11.13 -16.07 7.97
C GLY A 703 -11.30 -17.48 8.53
N LEU A 704 -12.35 -18.21 8.13
CA LEU A 704 -12.59 -19.61 8.51
C LEU A 704 -11.49 -20.55 7.99
N VAL A 705 -10.99 -20.34 6.77
CA VAL A 705 -9.84 -21.10 6.23
C VAL A 705 -8.60 -20.86 7.10
N TRP A 706 -8.31 -19.61 7.47
CA TRP A 706 -7.21 -19.29 8.39
C TRP A 706 -7.41 -19.87 9.79
N LEU A 707 -8.66 -20.00 10.27
CA LEU A 707 -8.96 -20.61 11.56
C LEU A 707 -8.63 -22.11 11.55
N PHE A 708 -9.05 -22.85 10.52
CA PHE A 708 -8.68 -24.26 10.37
C PHE A 708 -7.16 -24.45 10.23
N ILE A 709 -6.47 -23.63 9.43
CA ILE A 709 -5.01 -23.66 9.35
C ILE A 709 -4.38 -23.42 10.74
N SER A 710 -4.85 -22.40 11.47
CA SER A 710 -4.31 -22.05 12.80
C SER A 710 -4.49 -23.16 13.82
N LEU A 711 -5.67 -23.80 13.84
CA LEU A 711 -5.98 -24.94 14.71
C LEU A 711 -5.14 -26.17 14.34
N SER A 712 -4.99 -26.48 13.05
CA SER A 712 -4.16 -27.60 12.58
C SER A 712 -2.68 -27.41 12.94
N LEU A 713 -2.13 -26.21 12.75
CA LEU A 713 -0.74 -25.89 13.12
C LEU A 713 -0.50 -25.90 14.64
N LEU A 714 -1.52 -25.53 15.44
CA LEU A 714 -1.45 -25.61 16.89
C LEU A 714 -1.49 -27.08 17.37
N ALA A 715 -2.36 -27.90 16.78
CA ALA A 715 -2.48 -29.32 17.11
C ALA A 715 -1.21 -30.12 16.74
N ASP A 716 -0.68 -29.93 15.52
CA ASP A 716 0.56 -30.53 15.04
C ASP A 716 1.74 -30.23 15.99
N MET A 717 1.95 -28.96 16.33
CA MET A 717 3.01 -28.56 17.26
C MET A 717 2.79 -29.09 18.69
N TRP A 718 1.54 -29.20 19.16
CA TRP A 718 1.23 -29.73 20.50
C TRP A 718 1.45 -31.24 20.61
N LEU A 719 1.26 -31.99 19.52
CA LEU A 719 1.55 -33.43 19.46
C LEU A 719 3.06 -33.74 19.40
N VAL A 720 3.86 -32.83 18.83
CA VAL A 720 5.30 -33.05 18.57
C VAL A 720 6.20 -32.32 19.58
N SER A 721 5.71 -31.30 20.30
CA SER A 721 6.54 -30.47 21.18
C SER A 721 5.79 -29.93 22.41
N PRO A 722 6.40 -29.96 23.62
CA PRO A 722 5.81 -29.31 24.79
C PRO A 722 5.81 -27.79 24.61
N LEU A 723 4.62 -27.18 24.51
CA LEU A 723 4.48 -25.74 24.29
C LEU A 723 4.56 -24.96 25.63
N PRO A 724 5.63 -24.19 25.91
CA PRO A 724 5.73 -23.43 27.16
C PRO A 724 4.77 -22.24 27.17
N PHE A 725 3.95 -22.14 28.23
CA PHE A 725 3.13 -20.95 28.48
C PHE A 725 4.02 -19.71 28.64
N ASN A 726 3.62 -18.65 27.94
CA ASN A 726 4.25 -17.33 27.90
C ASN A 726 3.19 -16.27 27.57
N LEU A 727 3.48 -14.98 27.78
CA LEU A 727 2.50 -13.89 27.56
C LEU A 727 1.95 -13.81 26.12
N GLY A 728 2.65 -14.35 25.11
CA GLY A 728 2.17 -14.41 23.73
C GLY A 728 0.90 -15.25 23.54
N TRP A 729 0.57 -16.13 24.49
CA TRP A 729 -0.69 -16.90 24.47
C TRP A 729 -1.94 -16.04 24.54
N TRP A 730 -1.88 -14.85 25.14
CA TRP A 730 -2.97 -13.88 25.09
C TRP A 730 -3.32 -13.42 23.68
N GLY A 731 -2.40 -13.58 22.71
CA GLY A 731 -2.60 -13.24 21.31
C GLY A 731 -3.69 -14.04 20.58
N ILE A 732 -4.25 -15.10 21.18
CA ILE A 732 -5.35 -15.88 20.59
C ILE A 732 -6.74 -15.27 20.84
N THR A 733 -6.91 -14.59 21.99
CA THR A 733 -8.21 -14.07 22.46
C THR A 733 -8.82 -13.09 21.46
N PHE A 734 -8.08 -12.04 21.12
CA PHE A 734 -8.56 -10.99 20.24
C PHE A 734 -8.89 -11.46 18.81
N PRO A 735 -8.03 -12.26 18.11
CA PRO A 735 -8.39 -12.77 16.79
C PRO A 735 -9.60 -13.71 16.76
N LEU A 736 -9.80 -14.52 17.80
CA LEU A 736 -11.01 -15.33 17.91
C LEU A 736 -12.23 -14.46 18.23
N GLY A 737 -12.11 -13.54 19.19
CA GLY A 737 -13.24 -12.70 19.62
C GLY A 737 -13.73 -11.74 18.53
N THR A 738 -12.86 -11.18 17.69
CA THR A 738 -13.30 -10.36 16.55
C THR A 738 -13.89 -11.20 15.40
N PHE A 739 -13.55 -12.48 15.31
CA PHE A 739 -14.27 -13.43 14.46
C PHE A 739 -15.64 -13.79 15.05
N CYS A 740 -15.76 -13.87 16.37
CA CYS A 740 -17.04 -14.07 17.06
C CYS A 740 -17.99 -12.87 16.86
N THR A 741 -17.53 -11.62 17.03
CA THR A 741 -18.37 -10.44 16.78
C THR A 741 -18.80 -10.33 15.31
N SER A 742 -17.92 -10.66 14.36
CA SER A 742 -18.27 -10.78 12.94
C SER A 742 -19.37 -11.82 12.71
N THR A 743 -19.25 -12.99 13.32
CA THR A 743 -20.23 -14.08 13.23
C THR A 743 -21.59 -13.65 13.83
N ALA A 744 -21.58 -12.96 14.97
CA ALA A 744 -22.79 -12.44 15.61
C ALA A 744 -23.46 -11.31 14.80
N GLN A 745 -22.68 -10.44 14.14
CA GLN A 745 -23.23 -9.43 13.23
C GLN A 745 -23.86 -10.08 12.00
N LEU A 746 -23.18 -11.03 11.36
CA LEU A 746 -23.75 -11.81 10.25
C LEU A 746 -25.04 -12.53 10.67
N ALA A 747 -25.12 -13.05 11.90
CA ALA A 747 -26.34 -13.64 12.46
C ALA A 747 -27.51 -12.65 12.52
N ASN A 748 -27.24 -11.37 12.76
CA ASN A 748 -28.26 -10.32 12.77
C ASN A 748 -28.66 -9.87 11.36
N GLU A 749 -27.70 -9.57 10.46
CA GLU A 749 -28.02 -9.07 9.11
C GLU A 749 -28.70 -10.14 8.22
N TYR A 750 -28.37 -11.42 8.41
CA TYR A 750 -29.07 -12.54 7.77
C TYR A 750 -30.29 -13.07 8.56
N ASN A 751 -30.52 -12.55 9.79
CA ASN A 751 -31.42 -13.13 10.79
C ASN A 751 -31.33 -14.67 10.90
N SER A 752 -30.12 -15.21 10.94
CA SER A 752 -29.85 -16.63 10.75
C SER A 752 -29.50 -17.33 12.06
N GLU A 753 -30.37 -18.26 12.48
CA GLU A 753 -30.19 -19.05 13.70
C GLU A 753 -28.90 -19.88 13.66
N ALA A 754 -28.50 -20.39 12.50
CA ALA A 754 -27.23 -21.10 12.34
C ALA A 754 -26.02 -20.23 12.70
N PHE A 755 -26.01 -18.96 12.26
CA PHE A 755 -24.98 -18.00 12.66
C PHE A 755 -25.10 -17.58 14.14
N ARG A 756 -26.31 -17.56 14.75
CA ARG A 756 -26.48 -17.34 16.20
C ARG A 756 -25.86 -18.48 17.02
N VAL A 757 -26.09 -19.74 16.62
CA VAL A 757 -25.47 -20.93 17.24
C VAL A 757 -23.95 -20.89 17.08
N ILE A 758 -23.43 -20.75 15.85
CA ILE A 758 -21.98 -20.73 15.58
C ILE A 758 -21.30 -19.59 16.32
N GLY A 759 -21.86 -18.38 16.28
CA GLY A 759 -21.33 -17.21 16.99
C GLY A 759 -21.30 -17.41 18.51
N THR A 760 -22.30 -18.09 19.08
CA THR A 760 -22.34 -18.43 20.51
C THR A 760 -21.30 -19.49 20.87
N VAL A 761 -21.19 -20.58 20.10
CA VAL A 761 -20.21 -21.66 20.34
C VAL A 761 -18.77 -21.11 20.29
N LEU A 762 -18.46 -20.29 19.28
CA LEU A 762 -17.16 -19.64 19.17
C LEU A 762 -16.91 -18.66 20.34
N SER A 763 -17.93 -17.88 20.75
CA SER A 763 -17.81 -16.95 21.89
C SER A 763 -17.55 -17.68 23.21
N VAL A 764 -18.24 -18.80 23.46
CA VAL A 764 -18.02 -19.64 24.66
C VAL A 764 -16.61 -20.24 24.64
N ALA A 765 -16.10 -20.67 23.48
CA ALA A 765 -14.73 -21.14 23.35
C ALA A 765 -13.70 -20.03 23.64
N GLU A 766 -13.90 -18.81 23.14
CA GLU A 766 -13.06 -17.63 23.45
C GLU A 766 -13.06 -17.34 24.95
N ILE A 767 -14.24 -17.26 25.57
CA ILE A 767 -14.42 -17.00 27.00
C ILE A 767 -13.71 -18.05 27.86
N LEU A 768 -13.82 -19.34 27.52
CA LEU A 768 -13.12 -20.42 28.23
C LEU A 768 -11.59 -20.31 28.10
N ILE A 769 -11.08 -19.96 26.91
CA ILE A 769 -9.66 -19.70 26.71
C ILE A 769 -9.22 -18.49 27.56
N TRP A 770 -9.98 -17.39 27.55
CA TRP A 770 -9.71 -16.21 28.37
C TRP A 770 -9.65 -16.53 29.87
N PHE A 771 -10.58 -17.33 30.39
CA PHE A 771 -10.55 -17.79 31.79
C PHE A 771 -9.29 -18.59 32.12
N VAL A 772 -8.94 -19.58 31.28
CA VAL A 772 -7.74 -20.41 31.48
C VAL A 772 -6.46 -19.56 31.45
N LEU A 773 -6.35 -18.64 30.48
CA LEU A 773 -5.22 -17.72 30.38
C LEU A 773 -5.14 -16.78 31.59
N THR A 774 -6.27 -16.29 32.08
CA THR A 774 -6.35 -15.44 33.28
C THR A 774 -5.84 -16.17 34.51
N ILE A 775 -6.32 -17.40 34.76
CA ILE A 775 -5.91 -18.24 35.90
C ILE A 775 -4.40 -18.53 35.86
N ILE A 776 -3.88 -18.99 34.72
CA ILE A 776 -2.44 -19.31 34.57
C ILE A 776 -1.57 -18.05 34.72
N THR A 777 -2.01 -16.92 34.18
CA THR A 777 -1.28 -15.65 34.27
C THR A 777 -1.23 -15.14 35.71
N PHE A 778 -2.37 -15.17 36.43
CA PHE A 778 -2.44 -14.75 37.83
C PHE A 778 -1.60 -15.65 38.74
N TYR A 779 -1.71 -16.98 38.59
CA TYR A 779 -0.92 -17.95 39.34
C TYR A 779 0.60 -17.76 39.15
N ARG A 780 1.05 -17.51 37.92
CA ARG A 780 2.47 -17.22 37.63
C ARG A 780 2.90 -15.83 38.11
N ALA A 781 2.01 -14.82 38.05
CA ALA A 781 2.30 -13.48 38.55
C ALA A 781 2.55 -13.47 40.06
N LEU A 782 1.78 -14.25 40.83
CA LEU A 782 2.01 -14.43 42.27
C LEU A 782 3.33 -15.17 42.59
N ARG A 783 3.87 -15.96 41.67
CA ARG A 783 5.19 -16.62 41.80
C ARG A 783 6.36 -15.76 41.32
N GLY A 784 6.10 -14.72 40.52
CA GLY A 784 7.12 -13.87 39.89
C GLY A 784 7.64 -14.38 38.53
N ASP A 785 7.31 -15.61 38.13
CA ASP A 785 7.83 -16.36 36.96
C ASP A 785 7.69 -15.67 35.58
N ILE A 786 6.93 -14.57 35.52
CA ILE A 786 6.41 -13.91 34.32
C ILE A 786 7.07 -12.54 34.05
N PHE A 787 7.78 -11.97 35.03
CA PHE A 787 8.44 -10.65 34.87
C PHE A 787 9.83 -10.72 34.21
N LEU A 788 10.32 -11.93 33.91
CA LEU A 788 11.56 -12.16 33.16
C LEU A 788 11.36 -11.86 31.67
N ALA A 789 12.10 -10.89 31.15
CA ALA A 789 12.01 -10.44 29.76
C ALA A 789 13.16 -11.03 28.91
N PRO A 790 12.89 -11.81 27.84
CA PRO A 790 13.92 -12.30 26.92
C PRO A 790 14.61 -11.16 26.15
N GLY A 791 15.87 -11.38 25.75
CA GLY A 791 16.69 -10.38 25.04
C GLY A 791 17.53 -9.49 25.96
N LEU A 792 17.83 -9.99 27.16
CA LEU A 792 18.31 -9.18 28.29
C LEU A 792 19.44 -9.82 29.09
N GLU A 793 19.58 -11.15 29.02
CA GLU A 793 20.76 -11.86 29.52
C GLU A 793 22.05 -11.32 28.88
N GLN A 794 21.95 -10.84 27.63
CA GLN A 794 23.03 -10.18 26.88
C GLN A 794 23.57 -8.88 27.51
N PHE A 795 22.87 -8.29 28.49
CA PHE A 795 23.27 -7.05 29.17
C PHE A 795 23.33 -7.19 30.70
N GLY A 796 23.30 -8.43 31.23
CA GLY A 796 23.47 -8.70 32.67
C GLY A 796 22.43 -8.05 33.59
N GLY A 797 21.25 -7.70 33.06
CA GLY A 797 20.18 -7.04 33.79
C GLY A 797 20.38 -5.53 34.09
N ILE A 798 21.49 -4.93 33.64
CA ILE A 798 21.79 -3.51 33.89
C ILE A 798 21.18 -2.64 32.78
N PRO A 799 20.66 -1.42 33.09
CA PRO A 799 20.16 -0.47 32.10
C PRO A 799 21.19 0.64 31.72
N PRO A 800 22.06 0.47 30.70
CA PRO A 800 22.98 1.51 30.21
C PRO A 800 22.32 2.79 29.64
N THR A 801 23.11 3.86 29.47
CA THR A 801 22.64 5.25 29.66
C THR A 801 22.21 6.07 28.42
N LYS A 802 22.47 5.67 27.17
CA LYS A 802 22.09 6.44 25.97
C LYS A 802 21.61 5.57 24.82
N ALA A 803 20.39 5.77 24.32
CA ALA A 803 19.97 5.04 23.10
C ALA A 803 20.85 5.43 21.89
N PRO A 804 21.17 4.49 20.96
CA PRO A 804 22.01 4.80 19.81
C PRO A 804 21.38 5.79 18.82
N MET A 805 22.13 6.21 17.80
CA MET A 805 21.57 6.51 16.48
C MET A 805 22.38 5.88 15.33
N HIS A 806 22.27 4.55 15.18
CA HIS A 806 22.70 3.84 13.97
C HIS A 806 21.57 2.98 13.36
N ARG A 807 21.77 2.56 12.11
CA ARG A 807 21.03 1.46 11.47
C ARG A 807 21.73 0.15 11.81
N GLN A 808 20.98 -0.91 12.15
CA GLN A 808 21.53 -2.21 12.60
C GLN A 808 22.31 -2.98 11.51
N TYR A 809 22.38 -2.45 10.27
CA TYR A 809 23.12 -3.04 9.15
C TYR A 809 24.12 -2.04 8.57
N LYS A 810 25.29 -2.53 8.13
CA LYS A 810 26.17 -1.79 7.22
C LYS A 810 25.57 -1.89 5.81
N TYR A 811 25.49 -0.79 5.08
CA TYR A 811 25.27 -0.85 3.63
C TYR A 811 26.55 -1.38 2.98
N GLN A 812 26.55 -2.66 2.62
CA GLN A 812 27.51 -3.18 1.65
C GLN A 812 27.01 -2.75 0.27
N PRO A 813 27.72 -1.87 -0.47
CA PRO A 813 27.46 -1.73 -1.89
C PRO A 813 27.67 -3.10 -2.56
N ARG A 814 26.94 -3.37 -3.65
CA ARG A 814 27.15 -4.57 -4.47
C ARG A 814 28.64 -4.64 -4.81
N ALA A 815 29.34 -5.67 -4.32
CA ALA A 815 30.69 -5.93 -4.77
C ALA A 815 30.63 -6.04 -6.31
N PRO A 816 31.55 -5.41 -7.07
CA PRO A 816 31.63 -5.69 -8.49
C PRO A 816 31.78 -7.20 -8.64
N LYS A 817 31.09 -7.81 -9.60
CA LYS A 817 31.40 -9.19 -9.98
C LYS A 817 32.86 -9.18 -10.44
N GLN A 818 33.78 -9.62 -9.59
CA GLN A 818 35.10 -10.00 -10.03
C GLN A 818 34.88 -11.08 -11.08
N SER A 819 35.33 -10.83 -12.30
CA SER A 819 35.56 -11.91 -13.27
C SER A 819 36.44 -12.94 -12.57
N HIS A 820 36.08 -14.23 -12.68
CA HIS A 820 36.93 -15.30 -12.18
C HIS A 820 38.25 -15.29 -12.95
N VAL A 821 39.25 -14.63 -12.38
CA VAL A 821 40.66 -14.90 -12.63
C VAL A 821 41.06 -15.93 -11.60
N GLU A 822 41.63 -17.05 -12.06
CA GLU A 822 42.09 -18.11 -11.17
C GLU A 822 43.40 -17.68 -10.49
N GLU A 823 43.31 -17.12 -9.28
CA GLU A 823 44.47 -17.01 -8.41
C GLU A 823 44.89 -18.42 -7.97
N GLY A 824 46.06 -18.86 -8.45
CA GLY A 824 46.51 -20.25 -8.35
C GLY A 824 46.74 -20.73 -6.90
N ASN A 825 46.42 -22.00 -6.67
CA ASN A 825 46.60 -22.68 -5.38
C ASN A 825 48.01 -22.50 -4.79
N ASN A 826 48.10 -22.01 -3.56
CA ASN A 826 49.19 -22.35 -2.65
C ASN A 826 48.81 -22.11 -1.17
N THR A 827 48.18 -23.10 -0.54
CA THR A 827 48.20 -23.27 0.92
C THR A 827 47.90 -24.73 1.27
N THR A 828 48.64 -25.29 2.23
CA THR A 828 48.60 -26.71 2.58
C THR A 828 47.48 -27.05 3.56
N THR A 829 46.65 -28.03 3.21
CA THR A 829 45.65 -28.63 4.12
C THR A 829 46.16 -29.96 4.68
N THR A 830 46.07 -30.14 6.00
CA THR A 830 46.41 -31.40 6.69
C THR A 830 45.16 -31.96 7.37
N ASP A 831 44.55 -32.98 6.76
CA ASP A 831 43.41 -33.69 7.34
C ASP A 831 43.85 -34.91 8.17
N PRO A 832 43.26 -35.16 9.35
CA PRO A 832 43.35 -36.43 10.07
C PRO A 832 42.26 -37.42 9.60
N PRO A 833 42.54 -38.73 9.53
CA PRO A 833 41.63 -39.71 8.94
C PRO A 833 40.50 -40.18 9.88
N ARG A 834 39.42 -40.72 9.29
CA ARG A 834 38.42 -41.56 9.97
C ARG A 834 38.57 -43.03 9.55
N PRO A 835 38.49 -44.00 10.47
CA PRO A 835 38.34 -45.41 10.16
C PRO A 835 37.00 -46.00 10.68
N PRO A 836 36.62 -47.21 10.25
CA PRO A 836 36.61 -47.73 8.88
C PRO A 836 35.22 -47.56 8.22
#